data_AF-A0AA43QKT3-F1
#
_entry.id   AF-A0AA43QKT3-F1
#
_cell.length_a   1.000
_cell.length_b   1.000
_cell.length_c   1.000
_cell.angle_alpha   90.00
_cell.angle_beta   90.00
_cell.angle_gamma   90.00
#
_symmetry.space_group_name_H-M   'P 1'
#
loop_
_entity.id
_entity.type
_entity.pdbx_description
1 polymer ?
#
loop_
_entity_poly.entity_id
_entity_poly.type
_entity_poly.pdbx_seq_one_letter_code
_entity_poly.pdbx_strand_id
1 'polypeptide(L)'
;MADADDTARSLMTLSLMGRHTMRPDRLIHEFEADRSFKTYATERNRSLSANCNVLMALLGAPSPSVYSSQINKAAGYLCSLWWHGQVRDKWNLSEEYPAMLLAQSFIRLLHVNQTDNGLPSLEKRNLHLVSVVLAQILTKTMQRQNVDGSWGEQSPETTAYATSTLVSLAELQWTDCVRQDLVQSIENGRAFIRGQSTPRRPDLLWVEKVTHSSAVLSQTYCLAALNAPVQIDHKIHGSSAEDIPKAIHKGLKFFSQTPLFNGMPQQKLTIALLQSGCFLPLLQEEKTKVFPPTNVANEKYLEYIPFTWLGCNLLRSRQVNNGILWEMMVISMLNYQIDDYMESVVGKLPPKEFDHVKRTNVHFCEGHPVAETSNGTIHPQRYDDTAHLNGYSTNEIEEAKFLAASSSDKLSQGALHVPRPWADTHTDGLSVNHNSGNDALLDIKKTITRFVEHASNHACIISKSTTAQAHLKKSLSTFLLAHMTQIEDSHDFSLQQPHLPHRAATFLSANKTYHSWVRSTGADHTSCPYSFYFFTHLISDGPLFHTPKQKFLAQDVALHLATLCRMYNDYGSIERDADERNVNSVNFPDMETETEDKDTTKDRREGKDGGSSGEETWFGQRKKELLVLTQYERQCLDLALTRLEKEVSSEVMQRIMLFVDVTNLYGQIYLVRDIGMRKT
;
A
#
# COMPACT_ATOMS: atom_id res chain seq x y z
N MET A 1 -6.84 -26.93 -36.60
CA MET A 1 -5.75 -25.94 -36.69
C MET A 1 -4.89 -26.13 -35.45
N ALA A 2 -3.56 -26.01 -35.53
CA ALA A 2 -2.73 -26.12 -34.33
C ALA A 2 -2.86 -24.86 -33.47
N ASP A 3 -2.77 -25.03 -32.16
CA ASP A 3 -2.84 -23.95 -31.17
C ASP A 3 -1.93 -24.25 -29.97
N ALA A 4 -1.61 -23.21 -29.20
CA ALA A 4 -0.70 -23.33 -28.07
C ALA A 4 -1.28 -24.10 -26.88
N ASP A 5 -2.61 -24.14 -26.69
CA ASP A 5 -3.23 -24.73 -25.50
C ASP A 5 -3.19 -26.27 -25.59
N ASP A 6 -3.72 -26.82 -26.68
CA ASP A 6 -3.66 -28.26 -26.98
C ASP A 6 -2.22 -28.74 -27.18
N THR A 7 -1.36 -27.94 -27.81
CA THR A 7 0.06 -28.30 -28.00
C THR A 7 0.79 -28.35 -26.65
N ALA A 8 0.57 -27.39 -25.77
CA ALA A 8 1.19 -27.38 -24.44
C ALA A 8 0.70 -28.55 -23.57
N ARG A 9 -0.61 -28.81 -23.55
CA ARG A 9 -1.19 -29.97 -22.86
C ARG A 9 -0.68 -31.30 -23.41
N SER A 10 -0.51 -31.41 -24.72
CA SER A 10 0.07 -32.58 -25.37
C SER A 10 1.53 -32.80 -24.96
N LEU A 11 2.36 -31.75 -24.97
CA LEU A 11 3.76 -31.81 -24.50
C LEU A 11 3.85 -32.23 -23.02
N MET A 12 3.01 -31.64 -22.16
CA MET A 12 2.95 -32.00 -20.74
C MET A 12 2.55 -33.48 -20.55
N THR A 13 1.53 -33.95 -21.27
CA THR A 13 1.05 -35.34 -21.21
C THR A 13 2.13 -36.32 -21.66
N LEU A 14 2.81 -36.03 -22.78
CA LEU A 14 3.92 -36.83 -23.27
C LEU A 14 5.09 -36.88 -22.27
N SER A 15 5.44 -35.76 -21.64
CA SER A 15 6.47 -35.71 -20.59
C SER A 15 6.07 -36.55 -19.36
N LEU A 16 4.81 -36.49 -18.90
CA LEU A 16 4.29 -37.34 -17.82
C LEU A 16 4.30 -38.84 -18.17
N MET A 17 4.20 -39.19 -19.46
CA MET A 17 4.36 -40.56 -19.98
C MET A 17 5.83 -40.96 -20.20
N GLY A 18 6.81 -40.19 -19.69
CA GLY A 18 8.24 -40.46 -19.83
C GLY A 18 8.83 -40.11 -21.20
N ARG A 19 8.07 -39.51 -22.12
CA ARG A 19 8.50 -39.16 -23.49
C ARG A 19 9.16 -37.79 -23.55
N HIS A 20 10.25 -37.63 -22.79
CA HIS A 20 11.00 -36.38 -22.63
C HIS A 20 11.80 -35.93 -23.88
N THR A 21 11.65 -36.59 -25.03
CA THR A 21 12.34 -36.21 -26.28
C THR A 21 11.69 -35.02 -26.99
N MET A 22 10.43 -34.70 -26.68
CA MET A 22 9.70 -33.59 -27.28
C MET A 22 10.04 -32.27 -26.57
N ARG A 23 10.34 -31.23 -27.35
CA ARG A 23 10.70 -29.89 -26.85
C ARG A 23 9.65 -28.84 -27.24
N PRO A 24 9.49 -27.77 -26.44
CA PRO A 24 8.55 -26.68 -26.75
C PRO A 24 9.01 -25.75 -27.89
N ASP A 25 10.16 -25.97 -28.52
CA ASP A 25 10.77 -25.05 -29.50
C ASP A 25 9.80 -24.62 -30.63
N ARG A 26 9.00 -25.55 -31.17
CA ARG A 26 7.97 -25.21 -32.18
C ARG A 26 6.77 -24.47 -31.62
N LEU A 27 6.36 -24.78 -30.39
CA LEU A 27 5.29 -24.04 -29.71
C LEU A 27 5.73 -22.58 -29.49
N ILE A 28 7.00 -22.38 -29.13
CA ILE A 28 7.58 -21.04 -28.97
C ILE A 28 7.60 -20.32 -30.33
N HIS A 29 8.16 -20.95 -31.38
CA HIS A 29 8.25 -20.38 -32.72
C HIS A 29 6.90 -19.88 -33.29
N GLU A 30 5.84 -20.68 -33.18
CA GLU A 30 4.54 -20.35 -33.79
C GLU A 30 3.69 -19.37 -32.94
N PHE A 31 3.82 -19.42 -31.61
CA PHE A 31 2.88 -18.79 -30.69
C PHE A 31 3.47 -17.74 -29.75
N GLU A 32 4.79 -17.56 -29.68
CA GLU A 32 5.38 -16.48 -28.91
C GLU A 32 4.97 -15.10 -29.45
N ALA A 33 4.70 -14.17 -28.54
CA ALA A 33 4.52 -12.76 -28.82
C ALA A 33 5.43 -11.93 -27.89
N ASP A 34 5.39 -10.60 -28.04
CA ASP A 34 6.23 -9.68 -27.28
C ASP A 34 6.17 -9.91 -25.75
N ARG A 35 4.96 -9.90 -25.17
CA ARG A 35 4.75 -10.00 -23.72
C ARG A 35 3.94 -11.22 -23.26
N SER A 36 3.66 -12.18 -24.13
CA SER A 36 2.75 -13.32 -23.85
C SER A 36 2.85 -14.39 -24.95
N PHE A 37 2.10 -15.49 -24.81
CA PHE A 37 1.84 -16.47 -25.86
C PHE A 37 0.41 -16.34 -26.40
N LYS A 38 0.25 -16.59 -27.70
CA LYS A 38 -1.03 -16.62 -28.40
C LYS A 38 -1.64 -18.02 -28.31
N THR A 39 -2.97 -18.16 -28.22
CA THR A 39 -3.61 -19.46 -28.49
C THR A 39 -3.48 -19.80 -29.97
N TYR A 40 -3.92 -18.91 -30.86
CA TYR A 40 -3.70 -19.04 -32.32
C TYR A 40 -2.80 -17.92 -32.86
N ALA A 41 -1.98 -18.22 -33.88
CA ALA A 41 -0.99 -17.29 -34.46
C ALA A 41 -1.58 -15.91 -34.88
N THR A 42 -2.84 -15.89 -35.34
CA THR A 42 -3.56 -14.71 -35.84
C THR A 42 -4.49 -14.05 -34.81
N GLU A 43 -4.54 -14.52 -33.55
CA GLU A 43 -5.51 -14.02 -32.59
C GLU A 43 -5.17 -12.61 -32.05
N ARG A 44 -6.22 -11.85 -31.72
CA ARG A 44 -6.11 -10.55 -31.03
C ARG A 44 -6.04 -10.72 -29.50
N ASN A 45 -7.04 -11.39 -28.92
CA ASN A 45 -7.18 -11.53 -27.48
C ASN A 45 -6.44 -12.79 -27.00
N ARG A 46 -5.47 -12.60 -26.11
CA ARG A 46 -4.72 -13.68 -25.44
C ARG A 46 -5.62 -14.44 -24.46
N SER A 47 -5.26 -15.69 -24.17
CA SER A 47 -5.93 -16.51 -23.14
C SER A 47 -5.02 -16.67 -21.93
N LEU A 48 -5.62 -16.60 -20.74
CA LEU A 48 -4.95 -16.85 -19.47
C LEU A 48 -4.64 -18.34 -19.33
N SER A 49 -5.61 -19.22 -19.60
CA SER A 49 -5.42 -20.68 -19.50
C SER A 49 -4.33 -21.18 -20.45
N ALA A 50 -4.30 -20.68 -21.69
CA ALA A 50 -3.27 -21.01 -22.67
C ALA A 50 -1.88 -20.58 -22.19
N ASN A 51 -1.73 -19.39 -21.58
CA ASN A 51 -0.44 -18.96 -21.03
C ASN A 51 -0.02 -19.78 -19.81
N CYS A 52 -0.95 -20.22 -18.94
CA CYS A 52 -0.65 -21.18 -17.87
C CYS A 52 -0.20 -22.55 -18.41
N ASN A 53 -0.87 -23.07 -19.44
CA ASN A 53 -0.51 -24.35 -20.03
C ASN A 53 0.85 -24.27 -20.75
N VAL A 54 1.13 -23.18 -21.49
CA VAL A 54 2.46 -22.92 -22.05
C VAL A 54 3.52 -22.86 -20.95
N LEU A 55 3.30 -22.11 -19.86
CA LEU A 55 4.22 -22.06 -18.73
C LEU A 55 4.49 -23.46 -18.14
N MET A 56 3.45 -24.28 -17.96
CA MET A 56 3.59 -25.68 -17.54
C MET A 56 4.40 -26.54 -18.52
N ALA A 57 4.24 -26.35 -19.83
CA ALA A 57 5.02 -27.07 -20.83
C ALA A 57 6.50 -26.67 -20.83
N LEU A 58 6.82 -25.38 -20.64
CA LEU A 58 8.19 -24.88 -20.49
C LEU A 58 8.86 -25.44 -19.21
N LEU A 59 8.13 -25.45 -18.09
CA LEU A 59 8.58 -26.00 -16.79
C LEU A 59 8.58 -27.55 -16.75
N GLY A 60 7.95 -28.19 -17.73
CA GLY A 60 7.93 -29.64 -17.97
C GLY A 60 8.98 -30.12 -18.98
N ALA A 61 9.76 -29.20 -19.57
CA ALA A 61 10.82 -29.53 -20.51
C ALA A 61 12.03 -30.19 -19.80
N PRO A 62 12.89 -30.95 -20.50
CA PRO A 62 14.05 -31.61 -19.89
C PRO A 62 15.12 -30.66 -19.34
N SER A 63 15.12 -29.40 -19.76
CA SER A 63 16.06 -28.36 -19.32
C SER A 63 15.37 -26.99 -19.30
N PRO A 64 14.50 -26.71 -18.30
CA PRO A 64 13.68 -25.50 -18.28
C PRO A 64 14.48 -24.20 -18.29
N SER A 65 15.70 -24.21 -17.74
CA SER A 65 16.61 -23.06 -17.70
C SER A 65 16.94 -22.47 -19.08
N VAL A 66 16.95 -23.28 -20.14
CA VAL A 66 17.11 -22.83 -21.54
C VAL A 66 16.00 -21.88 -21.98
N TYR A 67 14.81 -22.02 -21.38
CA TYR A 67 13.61 -21.24 -21.70
C TYR A 67 13.33 -20.13 -20.67
N SER A 68 14.33 -19.71 -19.88
CA SER A 68 14.15 -18.73 -18.79
C SER A 68 13.53 -17.40 -19.24
N SER A 69 13.81 -16.95 -20.47
CA SER A 69 13.18 -15.74 -21.05
C SER A 69 11.68 -15.93 -21.26
N GLN A 70 11.29 -17.04 -21.89
CA GLN A 70 9.89 -17.42 -22.12
C GLN A 70 9.14 -17.68 -20.82
N ILE A 71 9.81 -18.27 -19.82
CA ILE A 71 9.24 -18.51 -18.48
C ILE A 71 8.99 -17.17 -17.75
N ASN A 72 9.94 -16.24 -17.73
CA ASN A 72 9.74 -14.89 -17.20
C ASN A 72 8.57 -14.19 -17.91
N LYS A 73 8.55 -14.24 -19.24
CA LYS A 73 7.50 -13.63 -20.07
C LYS A 73 6.11 -14.16 -19.70
N ALA A 74 5.93 -15.48 -19.62
CA ALA A 74 4.67 -16.08 -19.25
C ALA A 74 4.28 -15.78 -17.80
N ALA A 75 5.21 -15.90 -16.85
CA ALA A 75 4.95 -15.62 -15.43
C ALA A 75 4.58 -14.14 -15.19
N GLY A 76 5.36 -13.20 -15.72
CA GLY A 76 5.09 -11.77 -15.61
C GLY A 76 3.79 -11.35 -16.30
N TYR A 77 3.42 -11.99 -17.42
CA TYR A 77 2.14 -11.78 -18.08
C TYR A 77 0.96 -12.24 -17.21
N LEU A 78 1.03 -13.46 -16.67
CA LEU A 78 0.00 -14.03 -15.80
C LEU A 78 -0.16 -13.23 -14.51
N CYS A 79 0.95 -12.79 -13.89
CA CYS A 79 0.94 -11.86 -12.77
C CYS A 79 0.27 -10.53 -13.13
N SER A 80 0.58 -9.96 -14.30
CA SER A 80 -0.04 -8.70 -14.78
C SER A 80 -1.55 -8.84 -14.98
N LEU A 81 -2.03 -9.93 -15.59
CA LEU A 81 -3.47 -10.20 -15.72
C LEU A 81 -4.16 -10.23 -14.35
N TRP A 82 -3.58 -10.94 -13.39
CA TRP A 82 -4.12 -10.99 -12.02
C TRP A 82 -4.12 -9.62 -11.33
N TRP A 83 -3.03 -8.85 -11.49
CA TRP A 83 -2.84 -7.53 -10.88
C TRP A 83 -3.96 -6.55 -11.27
N HIS A 84 -4.34 -6.54 -12.54
CA HIS A 84 -5.38 -5.69 -13.10
C HIS A 84 -6.80 -6.30 -12.98
N GLY A 85 -6.95 -7.47 -12.34
CA GLY A 85 -8.23 -8.17 -12.18
C GLY A 85 -8.74 -8.87 -13.44
N GLN A 86 -7.92 -9.00 -14.48
CA GLN A 86 -8.25 -9.65 -15.76
C GLN A 86 -8.11 -11.17 -15.67
N VAL A 87 -8.78 -11.78 -14.69
CA VAL A 87 -8.63 -13.19 -14.29
C VAL A 87 -9.57 -14.16 -15.01
N ARG A 88 -10.47 -13.64 -15.87
CA ARG A 88 -11.38 -14.46 -16.67
C ARG A 88 -10.69 -14.95 -17.93
N ASP A 89 -10.89 -16.22 -18.24
CA ASP A 89 -10.41 -16.81 -19.49
C ASP A 89 -11.51 -16.80 -20.57
N LYS A 90 -11.11 -17.00 -21.84
CA LYS A 90 -12.02 -17.01 -23.00
C LYS A 90 -12.55 -18.40 -23.35
N TRP A 91 -12.01 -19.47 -22.76
CA TRP A 91 -12.37 -20.87 -23.06
C TRP A 91 -13.26 -21.53 -22.01
N ASN A 92 -13.36 -20.95 -20.80
CA ASN A 92 -14.19 -21.47 -19.72
C ASN A 92 -14.86 -20.32 -18.94
N LEU A 93 -16.14 -20.48 -18.59
CA LEU A 93 -16.94 -19.47 -17.88
C LEU A 93 -16.68 -19.43 -16.36
N SER A 94 -16.16 -20.50 -15.76
CA SER A 94 -15.84 -20.54 -14.33
C SER A 94 -14.56 -19.75 -14.04
N GLU A 95 -14.56 -18.93 -12.98
CA GLU A 95 -13.37 -18.21 -12.51
C GLU A 95 -12.40 -19.15 -11.76
N GLU A 96 -12.87 -20.31 -11.34
CA GLU A 96 -12.12 -21.34 -10.64
C GLU A 96 -11.19 -22.13 -11.60
N TYR A 97 -11.56 -22.25 -12.89
CA TYR A 97 -10.71 -22.87 -13.92
C TYR A 97 -9.37 -22.16 -14.13
N PRO A 98 -9.32 -20.84 -14.45
CA PRO A 98 -8.05 -20.12 -14.56
C PRO A 98 -7.31 -20.02 -13.22
N ALA A 99 -8.03 -19.97 -12.08
CA ALA A 99 -7.39 -19.98 -10.76
C ALA A 99 -6.65 -21.30 -10.47
N MET A 100 -7.21 -22.44 -10.84
CA MET A 100 -6.57 -23.75 -10.75
C MET A 100 -5.29 -23.81 -11.60
N LEU A 101 -5.35 -23.36 -12.85
CA LEU A 101 -4.21 -23.38 -13.75
C LEU A 101 -3.10 -22.41 -13.32
N LEU A 102 -3.45 -21.22 -12.81
CA LEU A 102 -2.51 -20.29 -12.19
C LEU A 102 -1.82 -20.94 -10.99
N ALA A 103 -2.56 -21.49 -10.04
CA ALA A 103 -1.99 -22.14 -8.87
C ALA A 103 -1.03 -23.28 -9.27
N GLN A 104 -1.47 -24.20 -10.13
CA GLN A 104 -0.63 -25.31 -10.61
C GLN A 104 0.63 -24.84 -11.32
N SER A 105 0.52 -23.86 -12.23
CA SER A 105 1.67 -23.34 -12.98
C SER A 105 2.66 -22.57 -12.11
N PHE A 106 2.19 -21.83 -11.11
CA PHE A 106 3.04 -21.07 -10.20
C PHE A 106 3.67 -21.93 -9.09
N ILE A 107 2.97 -22.92 -8.54
CA ILE A 107 3.57 -23.92 -7.64
C ILE A 107 4.68 -24.68 -8.37
N ARG A 108 4.41 -25.11 -9.62
CA ARG A 108 5.43 -25.76 -10.47
C ARG A 108 6.61 -24.83 -10.77
N LEU A 109 6.39 -23.53 -10.96
CA LEU A 109 7.45 -22.53 -11.17
C LEU A 109 8.36 -22.44 -9.94
N LEU A 110 7.78 -22.35 -8.74
CA LEU A 110 8.54 -22.30 -7.48
C LEU A 110 9.38 -23.58 -7.29
N HIS A 111 8.80 -24.75 -7.53
CA HIS A 111 9.51 -26.03 -7.48
C HIS A 111 10.68 -26.10 -8.47
N VAL A 112 10.49 -25.75 -9.75
CA VAL A 112 11.59 -25.79 -10.73
C VAL A 112 12.70 -24.80 -10.37
N ASN A 113 12.33 -23.61 -9.89
CA ASN A 113 13.28 -22.58 -9.46
C ASN A 113 14.18 -23.01 -8.28
N GLN A 114 13.77 -23.99 -7.49
CA GLN A 114 14.49 -24.50 -6.31
C GLN A 114 15.36 -25.75 -6.58
N THR A 115 15.32 -26.29 -7.79
CA THR A 115 16.22 -27.40 -8.17
C THR A 115 17.65 -26.91 -8.38
N ASP A 116 18.63 -27.81 -8.28
CA ASP A 116 20.06 -27.49 -8.57
C ASP A 116 20.26 -26.93 -10.00
N ASN A 117 19.37 -27.31 -10.93
CA ASN A 117 19.30 -26.81 -12.30
C ASN A 117 18.21 -25.73 -12.47
N GLY A 118 18.05 -24.86 -11.46
CA GLY A 118 16.96 -23.89 -11.35
C GLY A 118 16.94 -22.80 -12.42
N LEU A 119 16.26 -21.69 -12.13
CA LEU A 119 16.02 -20.61 -13.10
C LEU A 119 16.84 -19.36 -12.72
N PRO A 120 18.17 -19.33 -12.93
CA PRO A 120 19.04 -18.26 -12.45
C PRO A 120 18.71 -16.89 -13.06
N SER A 121 18.06 -16.87 -14.22
CA SER A 121 17.62 -15.64 -14.90
C SER A 121 16.17 -15.25 -14.57
N LEU A 122 15.49 -15.92 -13.63
CA LEU A 122 14.13 -15.56 -13.22
C LEU A 122 14.15 -14.25 -12.41
N GLU A 123 13.32 -13.29 -12.80
CA GLU A 123 13.25 -11.98 -12.15
C GLU A 123 12.68 -12.12 -10.73
N LYS A 124 13.40 -11.62 -9.71
CA LYS A 124 12.95 -11.64 -8.31
C LYS A 124 11.56 -11.02 -8.13
N ARG A 125 11.26 -9.94 -8.86
CA ARG A 125 9.95 -9.30 -8.85
C ARG A 125 8.82 -10.23 -9.30
N ASN A 126 9.07 -11.10 -10.30
CA ASN A 126 8.09 -12.10 -10.72
C ASN A 126 7.85 -13.15 -9.62
N LEU A 127 8.88 -13.58 -8.88
CA LEU A 127 8.70 -14.47 -7.71
C LEU A 127 7.90 -13.81 -6.58
N HIS A 128 8.14 -12.54 -6.29
CA HIS A 128 7.36 -11.77 -5.33
C HIS A 128 5.89 -11.63 -5.76
N LEU A 129 5.64 -11.28 -7.03
CA LEU A 129 4.29 -11.21 -7.60
C LEU A 129 3.58 -12.57 -7.59
N VAL A 130 4.27 -13.66 -7.97
CA VAL A 130 3.75 -15.04 -7.90
C VAL A 130 3.28 -15.38 -6.48
N SER A 131 4.05 -14.98 -5.46
CA SER A 131 3.70 -15.20 -4.06
C SER A 131 2.42 -14.46 -3.65
N VAL A 132 2.27 -13.19 -4.08
CA VAL A 132 1.02 -12.41 -3.89
C VAL A 132 -0.17 -13.08 -4.59
N VAL A 133 0.00 -13.53 -5.84
CA VAL A 133 -1.06 -14.19 -6.60
C VAL A 133 -1.52 -15.47 -5.91
N LEU A 134 -0.59 -16.34 -5.50
CA LEU A 134 -0.90 -17.61 -4.81
C LEU A 134 -1.64 -17.38 -3.48
N ALA A 135 -1.17 -16.44 -2.64
CA ALA A 135 -1.84 -16.10 -1.39
C ALA A 135 -3.27 -15.53 -1.60
N GLN A 136 -3.51 -14.82 -2.71
CA GLN A 136 -4.83 -14.32 -3.05
C GLN A 136 -5.73 -15.36 -3.71
N ILE A 137 -5.19 -16.30 -4.49
CA ILE A 137 -5.95 -17.45 -5.01
C ILE A 137 -6.46 -18.30 -3.84
N LEU A 138 -5.60 -18.61 -2.85
CA LEU A 138 -5.99 -19.32 -1.63
C LEU A 138 -7.20 -18.65 -0.97
N THR A 139 -7.06 -17.36 -0.70
CA THR A 139 -8.07 -16.55 -0.01
C THR A 139 -9.40 -16.52 -0.74
N LYS A 140 -9.38 -16.20 -2.04
CA LYS A 140 -10.59 -16.15 -2.86
C LYS A 140 -11.25 -17.53 -2.98
N THR A 141 -10.46 -18.59 -3.09
CA THR A 141 -10.98 -19.97 -3.19
C THR A 141 -11.67 -20.37 -1.89
N MET A 142 -11.00 -20.23 -0.74
CA MET A 142 -11.60 -20.56 0.56
C MET A 142 -12.85 -19.71 0.87
N GLN A 143 -12.83 -18.40 0.58
CA GLN A 143 -13.97 -17.51 0.83
C GLN A 143 -15.19 -17.76 -0.08
N ARG A 144 -15.01 -18.47 -1.20
CA ARG A 144 -16.07 -18.80 -2.16
C ARG A 144 -16.68 -20.20 -1.95
N GLN A 145 -16.23 -20.97 -0.96
CA GLN A 145 -16.82 -22.27 -0.69
C GLN A 145 -18.25 -22.10 -0.15
N ASN A 146 -19.20 -22.79 -0.77
CA ASN A 146 -20.58 -22.87 -0.32
C ASN A 146 -20.68 -23.69 0.98
N VAL A 147 -21.78 -23.52 1.73
CA VAL A 147 -22.03 -24.23 3.00
C VAL A 147 -22.07 -25.75 2.85
N ASP A 148 -22.41 -26.25 1.66
CA ASP A 148 -22.41 -27.69 1.31
C ASP A 148 -21.04 -28.22 0.84
N GLY A 149 -20.00 -27.39 0.87
CA GLY A 149 -18.64 -27.73 0.42
C GLY A 149 -18.38 -27.48 -1.07
N SER A 150 -19.38 -27.10 -1.87
CA SER A 150 -19.24 -26.88 -3.31
C SER A 150 -18.67 -25.50 -3.68
N TRP A 151 -18.39 -25.29 -4.97
CA TRP A 151 -18.14 -23.98 -5.57
C TRP A 151 -19.05 -23.73 -6.78
N GLY A 152 -19.21 -22.46 -7.13
CA GLY A 152 -20.12 -22.01 -8.19
C GLY A 152 -21.59 -22.32 -7.85
N GLU A 153 -22.40 -22.59 -8.87
CA GLU A 153 -23.81 -23.00 -8.73
C GLU A 153 -23.94 -24.48 -8.37
N GLN A 154 -23.22 -24.91 -7.32
CA GLN A 154 -23.09 -26.30 -6.89
C GLN A 154 -22.63 -27.23 -8.03
N SER A 155 -21.71 -26.75 -8.87
CA SER A 155 -21.20 -27.49 -10.02
C SER A 155 -20.13 -28.50 -9.58
N PRO A 156 -20.22 -29.79 -9.94
CA PRO A 156 -19.17 -30.77 -9.66
C PRO A 156 -17.84 -30.40 -10.33
N GLU A 157 -17.89 -29.86 -11.55
CA GLU A 157 -16.70 -29.48 -12.32
C GLU A 157 -16.02 -28.24 -11.74
N THR A 158 -16.77 -27.19 -11.41
CA THR A 158 -16.24 -26.02 -10.70
C THR A 158 -15.70 -26.38 -9.31
N THR A 159 -16.40 -27.25 -8.58
CA THR A 159 -15.93 -27.77 -7.28
C THR A 159 -14.63 -28.56 -7.43
N ALA A 160 -14.48 -29.33 -8.51
CA ALA A 160 -13.25 -30.05 -8.81
C ALA A 160 -12.08 -29.12 -9.17
N TYR A 161 -12.33 -28.03 -9.91
CA TYR A 161 -11.33 -26.99 -10.15
C TYR A 161 -10.86 -26.39 -8.82
N ALA A 162 -11.78 -25.87 -8.01
CA ALA A 162 -11.46 -25.22 -6.73
C ALA A 162 -10.77 -26.17 -5.72
N THR A 163 -11.23 -27.42 -5.63
CA THR A 163 -10.58 -28.46 -4.82
C THR A 163 -9.15 -28.71 -5.31
N SER A 164 -8.93 -28.81 -6.63
CA SER A 164 -7.59 -28.99 -7.21
C SER A 164 -6.68 -27.78 -6.96
N THR A 165 -7.22 -26.55 -6.99
CA THR A 165 -6.52 -25.32 -6.61
C THR A 165 -6.03 -25.39 -5.17
N LEU A 166 -6.90 -25.78 -4.23
CA LEU A 166 -6.53 -25.91 -2.81
C LEU A 166 -5.51 -27.03 -2.58
N VAL A 167 -5.63 -28.17 -3.28
CA VAL A 167 -4.66 -29.27 -3.20
C VAL A 167 -3.26 -28.80 -3.62
N SER A 168 -3.12 -28.08 -4.74
CA SER A 168 -1.83 -27.52 -5.16
C SER A 168 -1.31 -26.44 -4.20
N LEU A 169 -2.19 -25.67 -3.57
CA LEU A 169 -1.79 -24.68 -2.58
C LEU A 169 -1.37 -25.31 -1.23
N ALA A 170 -1.78 -26.55 -0.93
CA ALA A 170 -1.36 -27.26 0.28
C ALA A 170 0.16 -27.55 0.31
N GLU A 171 0.80 -27.57 -0.86
CA GLU A 171 2.25 -27.76 -1.03
C GLU A 171 3.07 -26.59 -0.44
N LEU A 172 2.45 -25.41 -0.22
CA LEU A 172 3.08 -24.24 0.40
C LEU A 172 3.03 -24.28 1.93
N GLN A 173 3.96 -23.55 2.55
CA GLN A 173 4.02 -23.40 3.99
C GLN A 173 3.03 -22.35 4.49
N TRP A 174 2.00 -22.81 5.20
CA TRP A 174 1.00 -21.96 5.85
C TRP A 174 1.08 -22.06 7.38
N THR A 175 0.57 -21.03 8.07
CA THR A 175 0.35 -21.10 9.53
C THR A 175 -0.68 -22.18 9.88
N ASP A 176 -0.55 -22.79 11.06
CA ASP A 176 -1.37 -23.94 11.47
C ASP A 176 -2.89 -23.76 11.30
N CYS A 177 -3.44 -22.59 11.65
CA CYS A 177 -4.86 -22.31 11.48
C CYS A 177 -5.28 -22.32 9.99
N VAL A 178 -4.52 -21.65 9.12
CA VAL A 178 -4.78 -21.65 7.67
C VAL A 178 -4.59 -23.04 7.07
N ARG A 179 -3.60 -23.82 7.54
CA ARG A 179 -3.42 -25.21 7.11
C ARG A 179 -4.64 -26.08 7.46
N GLN A 180 -5.17 -25.95 8.68
CA GLN A 180 -6.36 -26.66 9.13
C GLN A 180 -7.60 -26.30 8.30
N ASP A 181 -7.86 -25.00 8.12
CA ASP A 181 -8.99 -24.52 7.32
C ASP A 181 -8.89 -24.96 5.84
N LEU A 182 -7.67 -24.95 5.27
CA LEU A 182 -7.38 -25.38 3.89
C LEU A 182 -7.67 -26.88 3.71
N VAL A 183 -7.17 -27.72 4.61
CA VAL A 183 -7.41 -29.18 4.57
C VAL A 183 -8.90 -29.49 4.76
N GLN A 184 -9.59 -28.81 5.68
CA GLN A 184 -11.03 -28.95 5.85
C GLN A 184 -11.81 -28.54 4.59
N SER A 185 -11.41 -27.45 3.93
CA SER A 185 -12.02 -26.98 2.67
C SER A 185 -11.84 -28.01 1.54
N ILE A 186 -10.68 -28.66 1.44
CA ILE A 186 -10.43 -29.76 0.48
C ILE A 186 -11.37 -30.94 0.74
N GLU A 187 -11.46 -31.42 1.98
CA GLU A 187 -12.31 -32.59 2.27
C GLU A 187 -13.81 -32.28 2.15
N ASN A 188 -14.25 -31.06 2.45
CA ASN A 188 -15.60 -30.58 2.15
C ASN A 188 -15.90 -30.66 0.63
N GLY A 189 -14.98 -30.16 -0.21
CA GLY A 189 -15.11 -30.22 -1.68
C GLY A 189 -15.16 -31.65 -2.21
N ARG A 190 -14.31 -32.53 -1.66
CA ARG A 190 -14.32 -33.96 -1.99
C ARG A 190 -15.59 -34.66 -1.54
N ALA A 191 -16.10 -34.36 -0.34
CA ALA A 191 -17.36 -34.91 0.15
C ALA A 191 -18.53 -34.51 -0.76
N PHE A 192 -18.58 -33.25 -1.21
CA PHE A 192 -19.56 -32.80 -2.19
C PHE A 192 -19.48 -33.57 -3.51
N ILE A 193 -18.28 -33.72 -4.08
CA ILE A 193 -18.08 -34.47 -5.35
C ILE A 193 -18.48 -35.95 -5.17
N ARG A 194 -18.09 -36.60 -4.07
CA ARG A 194 -18.47 -37.99 -3.76
C ARG A 194 -19.99 -38.16 -3.57
N GLY A 195 -20.67 -37.14 -3.04
CA GLY A 195 -22.11 -37.15 -2.79
C GLY A 195 -23.00 -37.11 -4.05
N GLN A 196 -22.43 -36.77 -5.22
CA GLN A 196 -23.15 -36.71 -6.50
C GLN A 196 -23.58 -38.12 -6.98
N SER A 197 -24.68 -38.60 -6.42
CA SER A 197 -25.18 -39.97 -6.58
C SER A 197 -25.97 -40.19 -7.88
N THR A 198 -26.30 -39.12 -8.61
CA THR A 198 -27.07 -39.14 -9.85
C THR A 198 -26.28 -38.49 -10.99
N PRO A 199 -26.37 -38.98 -12.25
CA PRO A 199 -25.78 -38.31 -13.40
C PRO A 199 -26.43 -36.94 -13.64
N ARG A 200 -25.88 -35.89 -13.02
CA ARG A 200 -26.23 -34.50 -13.32
C ARG A 200 -25.77 -34.21 -14.76
N ARG A 201 -26.56 -33.44 -15.51
CA ARG A 201 -26.09 -32.95 -16.82
C ARG A 201 -24.81 -32.12 -16.57
N PRO A 202 -23.72 -32.32 -17.33
CA PRO A 202 -22.52 -31.53 -17.11
C PRO A 202 -22.80 -30.07 -17.42
N ASP A 203 -22.18 -29.17 -16.68
CA ASP A 203 -22.47 -27.74 -16.75
C ASP A 203 -21.96 -27.14 -18.07
N LEU A 204 -22.62 -26.08 -18.57
CA LEU A 204 -22.30 -25.41 -19.84
C LEU A 204 -21.11 -24.43 -19.67
N LEU A 205 -19.98 -24.94 -19.19
CA LEU A 205 -18.81 -24.14 -18.81
C LEU A 205 -17.88 -23.80 -19.97
N TRP A 206 -17.80 -24.66 -21.01
CA TRP A 206 -16.79 -24.56 -22.05
C TRP A 206 -17.26 -23.69 -23.22
N VAL A 207 -16.36 -22.86 -23.76
CA VAL A 207 -16.70 -21.86 -24.79
C VAL A 207 -16.03 -22.24 -26.11
N GLU A 208 -16.83 -22.37 -27.17
CA GLU A 208 -16.34 -22.43 -28.57
C GLU A 208 -17.13 -21.41 -29.40
N LYS A 209 -17.84 -21.83 -30.46
CA LYS A 209 -18.85 -20.99 -31.14
C LYS A 209 -20.07 -20.72 -30.27
N VAL A 210 -20.36 -21.64 -29.35
CA VAL A 210 -21.42 -21.57 -28.34
C VAL A 210 -20.87 -22.12 -27.02
N THR A 211 -21.58 -21.88 -25.93
CA THR A 211 -21.31 -22.56 -24.66
C THR A 211 -21.74 -24.02 -24.75
N HIS A 212 -20.91 -24.92 -24.22
CA HIS A 212 -21.14 -26.35 -24.26
C HIS A 212 -20.64 -27.05 -22.99
N SER A 213 -21.07 -28.29 -22.81
CA SER A 213 -20.77 -29.15 -21.67
C SER A 213 -19.97 -30.37 -22.14
N SER A 214 -18.99 -30.83 -21.35
CA SER A 214 -18.26 -32.06 -21.66
C SER A 214 -18.25 -33.01 -20.46
N ALA A 215 -19.01 -34.10 -20.56
CA ALA A 215 -19.08 -35.13 -19.51
C ALA A 215 -17.70 -35.76 -19.22
N VAL A 216 -16.88 -35.94 -20.26
CA VAL A 216 -15.53 -36.52 -20.14
C VAL A 216 -14.60 -35.58 -19.39
N LEU A 217 -14.61 -34.27 -19.69
CA LEU A 217 -13.80 -33.29 -18.97
C LEU A 217 -14.27 -33.18 -17.51
N SER A 218 -15.57 -32.99 -17.30
CA SER A 218 -16.20 -32.93 -15.97
C SER A 218 -15.80 -34.12 -15.09
N GLN A 219 -15.93 -35.35 -15.61
CA GLN A 219 -15.52 -36.56 -14.92
C GLN A 219 -14.01 -36.62 -14.66
N THR A 220 -13.19 -36.21 -15.63
CA THR A 220 -11.73 -36.19 -15.51
C THR A 220 -11.27 -35.26 -14.39
N TYR A 221 -11.82 -34.03 -14.32
CA TYR A 221 -11.52 -33.08 -13.25
C TYR A 221 -12.01 -33.58 -11.89
N CYS A 222 -13.24 -34.13 -11.80
CA CYS A 222 -13.75 -34.72 -10.57
C CYS A 222 -12.84 -35.86 -10.06
N LEU A 223 -12.44 -36.78 -10.95
CA LEU A 223 -11.52 -37.87 -10.61
C LEU A 223 -10.14 -37.34 -10.17
N ALA A 224 -9.60 -36.32 -10.84
CA ALA A 224 -8.34 -35.70 -10.43
C ALA A 224 -8.43 -35.09 -9.02
N ALA A 225 -9.46 -34.27 -8.74
CA ALA A 225 -9.66 -33.64 -7.43
C ALA A 225 -9.84 -34.65 -6.28
N LEU A 226 -10.54 -35.77 -6.55
CA LEU A 226 -10.77 -36.84 -5.58
C LEU A 226 -9.52 -37.65 -5.25
N ASN A 227 -8.58 -37.80 -6.20
CA ASN A 227 -7.43 -38.71 -6.09
C ASN A 227 -6.08 -38.00 -5.95
N ALA A 228 -5.98 -36.69 -6.18
CA ALA A 228 -4.75 -35.93 -6.00
C ALA A 228 -4.27 -36.00 -4.53
N PRO A 229 -3.00 -36.33 -4.25
CA PRO A 229 -2.50 -36.38 -2.88
C PRO A 229 -2.45 -34.98 -2.28
N VAL A 230 -2.92 -34.81 -1.04
CA VAL A 230 -2.69 -33.57 -0.28
C VAL A 230 -1.30 -33.66 0.32
N GLN A 231 -0.32 -33.06 -0.37
CA GLN A 231 1.03 -32.94 0.17
C GLN A 231 1.08 -31.72 1.10
N ILE A 232 1.56 -31.94 2.32
CA ILE A 232 1.63 -30.92 3.37
C ILE A 232 3.11 -30.70 3.72
N ASP A 233 3.49 -29.44 3.94
CA ASP A 233 4.81 -29.02 4.44
C ASP A 233 6.03 -29.32 3.55
N HIS A 234 5.87 -29.29 2.21
CA HIS A 234 7.04 -29.19 1.34
C HIS A 234 7.79 -27.87 1.59
N LYS A 235 9.11 -27.95 1.85
CA LYS A 235 9.97 -26.77 2.04
C LYS A 235 10.24 -26.07 0.71
N ILE A 236 9.25 -25.33 0.22
CA ILE A 236 9.40 -24.40 -0.89
C ILE A 236 10.20 -23.18 -0.39
N HIS A 237 11.54 -23.31 -0.39
CA HIS A 237 12.46 -22.29 0.13
C HIS A 237 12.38 -20.95 -0.63
N GLY A 238 12.04 -19.89 0.10
CA GLY A 238 11.88 -18.53 -0.42
C GLY A 238 11.24 -17.57 0.59
N SER A 239 10.45 -18.10 1.52
CA SER A 239 9.92 -17.39 2.70
C SER A 239 10.78 -17.62 3.95
N SER A 240 11.03 -16.59 4.78
CA SER A 240 11.59 -16.77 6.13
C SER A 240 10.55 -17.42 7.05
N ALA A 241 10.48 -18.75 7.00
CA ALA A 241 9.40 -19.53 7.59
C ALA A 241 9.34 -19.45 9.13
N GLU A 242 10.44 -19.12 9.81
CA GLU A 242 10.53 -19.06 11.27
C GLU A 242 10.11 -17.70 11.87
N ASP A 243 10.03 -16.65 11.04
CA ASP A 243 9.63 -15.30 11.46
C ASP A 243 8.18 -14.97 11.08
N ILE A 244 7.70 -15.51 9.95
CA ILE A 244 6.34 -15.27 9.44
C ILE A 244 5.26 -15.59 10.49
N PRO A 245 5.26 -16.74 11.20
CA PRO A 245 4.28 -17.03 12.25
C PRO A 245 4.31 -16.03 13.41
N LYS A 246 5.49 -15.52 13.80
CA LYS A 246 5.65 -14.53 14.88
C LYS A 246 5.12 -13.16 14.46
N ALA A 247 5.46 -12.71 13.25
CA ALA A 247 4.97 -11.46 12.68
C ALA A 247 3.45 -11.47 12.54
N ILE A 248 2.88 -12.55 12.01
CA ILE A 248 1.43 -12.76 11.92
C ILE A 248 0.79 -12.77 13.32
N HIS A 249 1.33 -13.51 14.29
CA HIS A 249 0.73 -13.56 15.63
C HIS A 249 0.74 -12.18 16.32
N LYS A 250 1.84 -11.43 16.19
CA LYS A 250 1.96 -10.04 16.68
C LYS A 250 0.96 -9.12 15.98
N GLY A 251 0.85 -9.20 14.66
CA GLY A 251 -0.12 -8.45 13.85
C GLY A 251 -1.55 -8.78 14.24
N LEU A 252 -1.91 -10.05 14.34
CA LEU A 252 -3.24 -10.52 14.72
C LEU A 252 -3.63 -10.00 16.12
N LYS A 253 -2.73 -10.15 17.10
CA LYS A 253 -2.94 -9.62 18.46
C LYS A 253 -3.13 -8.12 18.48
N PHE A 254 -2.41 -7.37 17.63
CA PHE A 254 -2.49 -5.91 17.57
C PHE A 254 -3.74 -5.43 16.84
N PHE A 255 -3.97 -5.87 15.60
CA PHE A 255 -5.09 -5.40 14.78
C PHE A 255 -6.44 -5.86 15.29
N SER A 256 -6.57 -7.05 15.91
CA SER A 256 -7.84 -7.46 16.53
C SER A 256 -8.30 -6.56 17.69
N GLN A 257 -7.44 -5.68 18.21
CA GLN A 257 -7.78 -4.68 19.22
C GLN A 257 -8.25 -3.35 18.62
N THR A 258 -8.08 -3.10 17.32
CA THR A 258 -8.54 -1.85 16.71
C THR A 258 -10.07 -1.90 16.51
N PRO A 259 -10.80 -0.78 16.72
CA PRO A 259 -12.25 -0.74 16.50
C PRO A 259 -12.73 -1.23 15.13
N LEU A 260 -11.93 -1.10 14.06
CA LEU A 260 -12.27 -1.59 12.71
C LEU A 260 -12.26 -3.12 12.57
N PHE A 261 -11.48 -3.84 13.39
CA PHE A 261 -11.32 -5.29 13.28
C PHE A 261 -11.70 -6.07 14.55
N ASN A 262 -12.08 -5.38 15.62
CA ASN A 262 -12.65 -5.99 16.82
C ASN A 262 -13.95 -6.72 16.46
N GLY A 263 -13.90 -8.06 16.47
CA GLY A 263 -15.01 -8.93 16.02
C GLY A 263 -14.83 -9.53 14.62
N MET A 264 -13.80 -9.19 13.86
CA MET A 264 -13.47 -9.92 12.63
C MET A 264 -12.98 -11.34 12.98
N PRO A 265 -13.45 -12.40 12.29
CA PRO A 265 -12.94 -13.76 12.49
C PRO A 265 -11.41 -13.83 12.32
N GLN A 266 -10.72 -14.48 13.26
CA GLN A 266 -9.25 -14.53 13.28
C GLN A 266 -8.68 -15.11 11.98
N GLN A 267 -9.36 -16.07 11.36
CA GLN A 267 -9.00 -16.64 10.06
C GLN A 267 -8.85 -15.54 8.98
N LYS A 268 -9.82 -14.63 8.89
CA LYS A 268 -9.81 -13.54 7.89
C LYS A 268 -8.66 -12.56 8.14
N LEU A 269 -8.39 -12.23 9.42
CA LEU A 269 -7.26 -11.37 9.80
C LEU A 269 -5.91 -12.03 9.52
N THR A 270 -5.74 -13.31 9.87
CA THR A 270 -4.51 -14.06 9.59
C THR A 270 -4.23 -14.15 8.09
N ILE A 271 -5.27 -14.39 7.29
CA ILE A 271 -5.17 -14.41 5.82
C ILE A 271 -4.76 -13.04 5.27
N ALA A 272 -5.33 -11.94 5.78
CA ALA A 272 -4.94 -10.58 5.40
C ALA A 272 -3.47 -10.30 5.73
N LEU A 273 -2.99 -10.73 6.92
CA LEU A 273 -1.60 -10.59 7.36
C LEU A 273 -0.63 -11.42 6.52
N LEU A 274 -1.00 -12.64 6.14
CA LEU A 274 -0.23 -13.49 5.22
C LEU A 274 -0.04 -12.80 3.87
N GLN A 275 -1.13 -12.31 3.27
CA GLN A 275 -1.07 -11.55 2.02
C GLN A 275 -0.21 -10.29 2.16
N SER A 276 -0.33 -9.57 3.28
CA SER A 276 0.45 -8.36 3.57
C SER A 276 1.95 -8.62 3.55
N GLY A 277 2.38 -9.76 4.10
CA GLY A 277 3.78 -10.20 4.06
C GLY A 277 4.31 -10.42 2.64
N CYS A 278 3.47 -10.85 1.69
CA CYS A 278 3.87 -11.02 0.28
C CYS A 278 4.09 -9.69 -0.47
N PHE A 279 3.48 -8.59 -0.02
CA PHE A 279 3.68 -7.25 -0.60
C PHE A 279 4.92 -6.53 -0.06
N LEU A 280 5.41 -6.89 1.13
CA LEU A 280 6.53 -6.19 1.78
C LEU A 280 7.82 -6.18 0.92
N PRO A 281 8.28 -7.29 0.30
CA PRO A 281 9.47 -7.25 -0.56
C PRO A 281 9.32 -6.34 -1.78
N LEU A 282 8.11 -6.29 -2.37
CA LEU A 282 7.82 -5.38 -3.47
C LEU A 282 7.92 -3.92 -3.00
N LEU A 283 7.37 -3.60 -1.83
CA LEU A 283 7.40 -2.23 -1.30
C LEU A 283 8.83 -1.77 -0.95
N GLN A 284 9.66 -2.70 -0.46
CA GLN A 284 11.09 -2.49 -0.26
C GLN A 284 11.84 -2.17 -1.57
N GLU A 285 11.46 -2.78 -2.71
CA GLU A 285 12.01 -2.43 -4.04
C GLU A 285 11.65 -1.00 -4.49
N GLU A 286 10.51 -0.45 -4.04
CA GLU A 286 10.07 0.91 -4.41
C GLU A 286 10.70 2.01 -3.53
N LYS A 287 11.01 1.71 -2.26
CA LYS A 287 11.42 2.66 -1.22
C LYS A 287 12.45 3.70 -1.66
N THR A 288 13.50 3.28 -2.37
CA THR A 288 14.65 4.15 -2.71
C THR A 288 14.54 4.82 -4.09
N LYS A 289 13.40 4.72 -4.77
CA LYS A 289 13.23 5.30 -6.13
C LYS A 289 12.99 6.81 -6.09
N VAL A 290 12.18 7.27 -5.14
CA VAL A 290 11.80 8.70 -5.01
C VAL A 290 12.69 9.42 -4.00
N PHE A 291 12.84 8.87 -2.81
CA PHE A 291 13.68 9.43 -1.75
C PHE A 291 15.06 8.77 -1.74
N PRO A 292 16.13 9.49 -1.36
CA PRO A 292 17.43 8.87 -1.12
C PRO A 292 17.32 7.83 0.02
N PRO A 293 18.26 6.88 0.15
CA PRO A 293 18.34 6.00 1.31
C PRO A 293 18.58 6.82 2.59
N THR A 294 17.50 7.13 3.32
CA THR A 294 17.58 7.81 4.62
C THR A 294 17.96 6.81 5.71
N ASN A 295 18.70 7.28 6.72
CA ASN A 295 19.03 6.54 7.94
C ASN A 295 17.80 6.38 8.86
N VAL A 296 16.68 5.89 8.32
CA VAL A 296 15.43 5.75 9.07
C VAL A 296 15.62 4.73 10.18
N ALA A 297 15.66 5.20 11.43
CA ALA A 297 15.87 4.35 12.61
C ALA A 297 14.74 3.33 12.86
N ASN A 298 13.63 3.38 12.09
CA ASN A 298 12.60 2.35 12.05
C ASN A 298 11.86 2.27 10.71
N GLU A 299 12.21 1.28 9.88
CA GLU A 299 11.44 0.92 8.66
C GLU A 299 10.06 0.29 8.95
N LYS A 300 9.68 0.18 10.23
CA LYS A 300 8.46 -0.51 10.70
C LYS A 300 7.17 -0.06 10.03
N TYR A 301 7.08 1.15 9.49
CA TYR A 301 5.88 1.61 8.76
C TYR A 301 5.57 0.72 7.54
N LEU A 302 6.59 0.15 6.89
CA LEU A 302 6.43 -0.80 5.78
C LEU A 302 5.71 -2.09 6.21
N GLU A 303 5.82 -2.50 7.47
CA GLU A 303 5.10 -3.67 8.01
C GLU A 303 3.58 -3.43 8.10
N TYR A 304 3.13 -2.18 8.28
CA TYR A 304 1.72 -1.83 8.45
C TYR A 304 1.03 -1.52 7.13
N ILE A 305 1.70 -0.84 6.19
CA ILE A 305 1.10 -0.33 4.95
C ILE A 305 0.33 -1.41 4.15
N PRO A 306 0.88 -2.61 3.88
CA PRO A 306 0.13 -3.59 3.11
C PRO A 306 -1.12 -4.08 3.83
N PHE A 307 -1.05 -4.24 5.16
CA PHE A 307 -2.20 -4.68 5.95
C PHE A 307 -3.29 -3.62 6.04
N THR A 308 -2.95 -2.33 6.17
CA THR A 308 -4.00 -1.29 6.27
C THR A 308 -4.86 -1.30 5.01
N TRP A 309 -4.26 -1.36 3.82
CA TRP A 309 -4.99 -1.46 2.56
C TRP A 309 -5.71 -2.80 2.35
N LEU A 310 -5.06 -3.94 2.59
CA LEU A 310 -5.67 -5.26 2.37
C LEU A 310 -6.79 -5.55 3.39
N GLY A 311 -6.55 -5.29 4.68
CA GLY A 311 -7.51 -5.49 5.76
C GLY A 311 -8.76 -4.64 5.58
N CYS A 312 -8.61 -3.34 5.27
CA CYS A 312 -9.76 -2.47 5.01
C CYS A 312 -10.49 -2.85 3.71
N ASN A 313 -9.80 -3.34 2.67
CA ASN A 313 -10.45 -3.84 1.46
C ASN A 313 -11.32 -5.08 1.77
N LEU A 314 -10.88 -5.98 2.65
CA LEU A 314 -11.66 -7.15 3.08
C LEU A 314 -12.95 -6.81 3.85
N LEU A 315 -13.08 -5.58 4.40
CA LEU A 315 -14.34 -5.09 5.00
C LEU A 315 -15.38 -4.68 3.94
N ARG A 316 -14.98 -4.46 2.69
CA ARG A 316 -15.85 -3.96 1.62
C ARG A 316 -16.55 -5.10 0.89
N SER A 317 -17.82 -4.89 0.55
CA SER A 317 -18.59 -5.81 -0.33
C SER A 317 -18.16 -5.73 -1.80
N ARG A 318 -17.55 -4.61 -2.19
CA ARG A 318 -16.97 -4.37 -3.52
C ARG A 318 -15.48 -4.04 -3.36
N GLN A 319 -14.66 -5.08 -3.37
CA GLN A 319 -13.20 -4.97 -3.27
C GLN A 319 -12.60 -4.34 -4.53
N VAL A 320 -11.58 -3.50 -4.36
CA VAL A 320 -10.76 -2.99 -5.47
C VAL A 320 -9.66 -3.99 -5.86
N ASN A 321 -9.11 -3.85 -7.08
CA ASN A 321 -8.05 -4.71 -7.59
C ASN A 321 -6.66 -4.37 -7.02
N ASN A 322 -5.67 -5.24 -7.25
CA ASN A 322 -4.32 -5.05 -6.72
C ASN A 322 -3.63 -3.82 -7.28
N GLY A 323 -3.87 -3.44 -8.53
CA GLY A 323 -3.34 -2.19 -9.10
C GLY A 323 -3.71 -0.99 -8.23
N ILE A 324 -5.01 -0.83 -7.92
CA ILE A 324 -5.49 0.26 -7.06
C ILE A 324 -4.89 0.18 -5.64
N LEU A 325 -4.88 -1.01 -5.03
CA LEU A 325 -4.28 -1.17 -3.69
C LEU A 325 -2.80 -0.83 -3.69
N TRP A 326 -2.07 -1.24 -4.73
CA TRP A 326 -0.63 -1.08 -4.85
C TRP A 326 -0.21 0.38 -5.00
N GLU A 327 -0.83 1.12 -5.93
CA GLU A 327 -0.52 2.55 -6.08
C GLU A 327 -0.79 3.29 -4.76
N MET A 328 -1.84 2.91 -4.02
CA MET A 328 -2.11 3.50 -2.71
C MET A 328 -1.17 3.04 -1.59
N MET A 329 -0.61 1.82 -1.64
CA MET A 329 0.47 1.39 -0.75
C MET A 329 1.75 2.18 -1.04
N VAL A 330 2.10 2.40 -2.30
CA VAL A 330 3.26 3.20 -2.72
C VAL A 330 3.08 4.66 -2.32
N ILE A 331 1.92 5.28 -2.57
CA ILE A 331 1.60 6.62 -2.07
C ILE A 331 1.72 6.64 -0.53
N SER A 332 1.12 5.69 0.19
CA SER A 332 1.24 5.64 1.66
C SER A 332 2.69 5.57 2.15
N MET A 333 3.55 4.81 1.47
CA MET A 333 4.99 4.76 1.75
C MET A 333 5.67 6.12 1.50
N LEU A 334 5.41 6.74 0.35
CA LEU A 334 5.95 8.05 0.01
C LEU A 334 5.48 9.14 0.99
N ASN A 335 4.24 9.02 1.49
CA ASN A 335 3.68 9.92 2.50
C ASN A 335 4.46 9.86 3.83
N TYR A 336 4.89 8.66 4.26
CA TYR A 336 5.79 8.52 5.42
C TYR A 336 7.21 9.05 5.12
N GLN A 337 7.70 8.87 3.90
CA GLN A 337 9.05 9.32 3.53
C GLN A 337 9.16 10.83 3.37
N ILE A 338 8.12 11.52 2.85
CA ILE A 338 8.13 12.99 2.77
C ILE A 338 8.00 13.64 4.15
N ASP A 339 7.19 13.06 5.05
CA ASP A 339 7.05 13.51 6.44
C ASP A 339 8.41 13.46 7.17
N ASP A 340 9.05 12.29 7.19
CA ASP A 340 10.42 12.08 7.71
C ASP A 340 11.47 12.98 7.03
N TYR A 341 11.35 13.22 5.72
CA TYR A 341 12.30 14.06 4.98
C TYR A 341 12.14 15.56 5.29
N MET A 342 10.89 16.04 5.39
CA MET A 342 10.61 17.43 5.75
C MET A 342 11.06 17.72 7.19
N GLU A 343 10.83 16.80 8.13
CA GLU A 343 11.31 16.94 9.51
C GLU A 343 12.85 16.80 9.61
N SER A 344 13.39 15.65 9.17
CA SER A 344 14.77 15.26 9.48
C SER A 344 15.85 15.91 8.60
N VAL A 345 15.47 16.49 7.45
CA VAL A 345 16.38 17.17 6.51
C VAL A 345 16.01 18.65 6.36
N VAL A 346 14.76 18.97 5.99
CA VAL A 346 14.36 20.36 5.71
C VAL A 346 14.24 21.18 7.01
N GLY A 347 13.68 20.60 8.08
CA GLY A 347 13.57 21.22 9.40
C GLY A 347 14.90 21.53 10.08
N LYS A 348 16.01 20.96 9.59
CA LYS A 348 17.38 21.25 10.08
C LYS A 348 18.09 22.35 9.28
N LEU A 349 17.46 22.93 8.26
CA LEU A 349 18.01 24.08 7.55
C LEU A 349 18.02 25.33 8.45
N PRO A 350 18.97 26.26 8.27
CA PRO A 350 18.89 27.58 8.89
C PRO A 350 17.61 28.32 8.45
N PRO A 351 16.89 29.03 9.36
CA PRO A 351 15.60 29.67 9.03
C PRO A 351 15.62 30.62 7.82
N LYS A 352 16.77 31.25 7.55
CA LYS A 352 17.00 32.09 6.35
C LYS A 352 16.76 31.36 5.01
N GLU A 353 16.83 30.03 4.99
CA GLU A 353 16.60 29.22 3.79
C GLU A 353 15.13 28.82 3.59
N PHE A 354 14.26 28.98 4.62
CA PHE A 354 12.87 28.52 4.54
C PHE A 354 12.08 29.22 3.42
N ASP A 355 12.29 30.52 3.20
CA ASP A 355 11.71 31.26 2.07
C ASP A 355 12.21 30.78 0.71
N HIS A 356 13.44 30.25 0.62
CA HIS A 356 13.93 29.62 -0.61
C HIS A 356 13.19 28.31 -0.88
N VAL A 357 13.01 27.47 0.15
CA VAL A 357 12.28 26.20 0.03
C VAL A 357 10.80 26.44 -0.28
N LYS A 358 10.11 27.37 0.40
CA LYS A 358 8.70 27.71 0.13
C LYS A 358 8.48 28.16 -1.32
N ARG A 359 9.32 29.07 -1.84
CA ARG A 359 9.28 29.50 -3.26
C ARG A 359 9.54 28.34 -4.23
N THR A 360 10.46 27.45 -3.87
CA THR A 360 10.82 26.26 -4.65
C THR A 360 9.66 25.25 -4.72
N ASN A 361 8.94 25.03 -3.62
CA ASN A 361 7.77 24.16 -3.55
C ASN A 361 6.63 24.67 -4.45
N VAL A 362 6.31 25.98 -4.37
CA VAL A 362 5.32 26.63 -5.25
C VAL A 362 5.74 26.53 -6.71
N HIS A 363 7.01 26.76 -7.03
CA HIS A 363 7.52 26.70 -8.41
C HIS A 363 7.29 25.32 -9.06
N PHE A 364 7.64 24.21 -8.38
CA PHE A 364 7.46 22.87 -8.96
C PHE A 364 6.02 22.42 -9.06
N CYS A 365 5.20 22.80 -8.09
CA CYS A 365 3.81 22.44 -8.11
C CYS A 365 3.04 23.27 -9.15
N GLU A 366 3.22 24.59 -9.17
CA GLU A 366 2.33 25.51 -9.90
C GLU A 366 2.93 26.06 -11.20
N GLY A 367 4.23 25.87 -11.46
CA GLY A 367 4.87 26.17 -12.74
C GLY A 367 5.17 27.65 -13.01
N HIS A 368 5.12 28.51 -11.99
CA HIS A 368 5.42 29.95 -12.11
C HIS A 368 6.93 30.20 -12.27
N PRO A 369 7.40 31.02 -13.23
CA PRO A 369 8.83 31.28 -13.42
C PRO A 369 9.45 31.97 -12.20
N VAL A 370 10.69 31.56 -11.86
CA VAL A 370 11.47 32.22 -10.81
C VAL A 370 12.04 33.53 -11.37
N ALA A 371 11.67 34.66 -10.77
CA ALA A 371 12.41 35.89 -10.97
C ALA A 371 13.75 35.81 -10.23
N GLU A 372 14.86 35.77 -10.97
CA GLU A 372 16.20 35.86 -10.38
C GLU A 372 16.42 37.27 -9.81
N THR A 373 16.20 37.44 -8.51
CA THR A 373 16.60 38.65 -7.80
C THR A 373 18.12 38.66 -7.62
N SER A 374 18.81 39.18 -8.62
CA SER A 374 20.19 39.64 -8.50
C SER A 374 20.29 40.78 -7.49
N ASN A 375 21.45 40.91 -6.82
CA ASN A 375 21.69 41.80 -5.68
C ASN A 375 21.21 43.24 -5.90
N GLY A 376 20.23 43.70 -5.12
CA GLY A 376 19.76 45.09 -5.14
C GLY A 376 18.83 45.42 -3.97
N THR A 377 19.17 46.48 -3.23
CA THR A 377 18.50 46.99 -2.03
C THR A 377 16.98 47.11 -2.13
N ILE A 378 16.25 46.60 -1.13
CA ILE A 378 14.79 46.66 -1.06
C ILE A 378 14.30 48.08 -0.72
N HIS A 379 13.37 48.61 -1.52
CA HIS A 379 12.35 49.55 -1.07
C HIS A 379 10.96 48.95 -1.35
N PRO A 380 9.99 48.99 -0.42
CA PRO A 380 8.71 48.33 -0.59
C PRO A 380 7.76 49.16 -1.46
N GLN A 381 7.29 48.60 -2.57
CA GLN A 381 6.11 49.09 -3.29
C GLN A 381 5.05 47.99 -3.40
N ARG A 382 3.80 48.36 -3.08
CA ARG A 382 2.59 47.56 -3.30
C ARG A 382 2.27 47.49 -4.80
N TYR A 383 1.87 46.32 -5.27
CA TYR A 383 0.89 46.06 -6.34
C TYR A 383 0.29 44.68 -5.99
N ASP A 384 -1.01 44.43 -5.86
CA ASP A 384 -2.23 44.91 -6.55
C ASP A 384 -2.41 44.28 -7.94
N ASP A 385 -3.60 43.72 -8.18
CA ASP A 385 -3.90 42.73 -9.22
C ASP A 385 -4.05 43.35 -10.63
N THR A 386 -3.53 42.69 -11.68
CA THR A 386 -4.27 42.38 -12.93
C THR A 386 -3.49 41.62 -14.02
N ALA A 387 -4.12 40.52 -14.46
CA ALA A 387 -4.06 39.72 -15.70
C ALA A 387 -3.21 40.08 -16.97
N HIS A 388 -2.84 38.97 -17.66
CA HIS A 388 -2.88 38.70 -19.13
C HIS A 388 -1.63 38.67 -20.07
N LEU A 389 -1.45 37.48 -20.68
CA LEU A 389 -1.17 37.16 -22.12
C LEU A 389 0.26 37.05 -22.71
N ASN A 390 0.54 35.81 -23.18
CA ASN A 390 1.22 35.37 -24.43
C ASN A 390 2.72 35.63 -24.72
N GLY A 391 3.42 34.59 -25.22
CA GLY A 391 4.67 34.75 -26.00
C GLY A 391 5.52 33.49 -26.25
N TYR A 392 5.37 32.88 -27.43
CA TYR A 392 6.25 31.88 -28.10
C TYR A 392 7.78 31.98 -27.81
N SER A 393 8.47 30.89 -27.43
CA SER A 393 9.07 29.82 -28.28
C SER A 393 10.44 30.16 -28.90
N THR A 394 11.47 29.32 -28.66
CA THR A 394 12.24 28.53 -29.68
C THR A 394 13.49 27.88 -29.08
N ASN A 395 13.75 26.61 -29.47
CA ASN A 395 15.05 26.00 -29.83
C ASN A 395 16.21 25.92 -28.79
N GLU A 396 17.14 24.95 -28.81
CA GLU A 396 17.28 23.56 -29.31
C GLU A 396 18.72 23.09 -28.98
N ILE A 397 18.97 21.76 -28.80
CA ILE A 397 20.27 21.07 -29.10
C ILE A 397 21.48 21.45 -28.17
N GLU A 398 22.45 20.62 -27.75
CA GLU A 398 22.95 19.24 -28.01
C GLU A 398 23.46 18.65 -26.66
N GLU A 399 23.21 17.39 -26.28
CA GLU A 399 24.18 16.26 -26.34
C GLU A 399 25.64 16.60 -25.90
N ALA A 400 26.23 16.04 -24.85
CA ALA A 400 26.95 14.72 -24.84
C ALA A 400 28.04 14.72 -23.70
N LYS A 401 28.79 13.66 -23.31
CA LYS A 401 28.74 12.17 -23.28
C LYS A 401 29.96 11.68 -22.41
N PHE A 402 29.84 10.52 -21.71
CA PHE A 402 30.95 9.60 -21.24
C PHE A 402 31.86 10.07 -20.06
N LEU A 403 32.51 9.26 -19.18
CA LEU A 403 32.66 7.80 -18.83
C LEU A 403 33.08 7.77 -17.32
N ALA A 404 32.51 6.97 -16.40
CA ALA A 404 32.73 5.53 -16.07
C ALA A 404 33.84 5.19 -15.05
N ALA A 405 33.64 4.05 -14.35
CA ALA A 405 34.57 3.27 -13.50
C ALA A 405 34.92 3.82 -12.08
N SER A 406 35.12 3.00 -11.04
CA SER A 406 34.71 1.59 -10.80
C SER A 406 34.99 1.10 -9.35
N SER A 407 34.15 0.18 -8.87
CA SER A 407 34.48 -1.05 -8.10
C SER A 407 35.07 -1.04 -6.67
N SER A 408 34.60 -2.05 -5.90
CA SER A 408 35.32 -2.85 -4.86
C SER A 408 35.43 -2.25 -3.43
N ASP A 409 35.35 -3.02 -2.33
CA ASP A 409 34.71 -4.33 -2.04
C ASP A 409 34.78 -4.66 -0.52
N LYS A 410 34.18 -5.80 -0.11
CA LYS A 410 34.27 -6.51 1.22
C LYS A 410 33.37 -5.97 2.36
N LEU A 411 32.48 -6.78 2.98
CA LEU A 411 32.67 -8.01 3.81
C LEU A 411 33.38 -7.68 5.15
N SER A 412 32.87 -7.94 6.35
CA SER A 412 32.04 -9.07 6.82
C SER A 412 31.77 -8.99 8.35
N GLN A 413 30.80 -9.78 8.87
CA GLN A 413 30.58 -10.13 10.31
C GLN A 413 30.21 -8.95 11.26
N GLY A 414 29.33 -9.09 12.26
CA GLY A 414 28.47 -10.21 12.66
C GLY A 414 28.28 -10.27 14.18
N ALA A 415 27.07 -10.03 14.71
CA ALA A 415 26.61 -10.43 16.05
C ALA A 415 25.11 -10.09 16.23
N LEU A 416 24.33 -11.00 16.83
CA LEU A 416 23.00 -10.64 17.32
C LEU A 416 23.14 -9.75 18.57
N HIS A 417 22.48 -8.59 18.56
CA HIS A 417 22.21 -7.84 19.78
C HIS A 417 20.72 -7.52 19.86
N VAL A 418 20.14 -7.71 21.05
CA VAL A 418 18.72 -7.48 21.34
C VAL A 418 18.60 -6.16 22.11
N PRO A 419 18.14 -5.06 21.49
CA PRO A 419 18.07 -3.76 22.17
C PRO A 419 16.67 -3.48 22.72
N ARG A 420 16.65 -2.83 23.90
CA ARG A 420 15.45 -2.29 24.56
C ARG A 420 15.03 -0.95 23.90
N PRO A 421 13.83 -0.41 24.18
CA PRO A 421 13.35 0.81 23.54
C PRO A 421 14.06 2.06 24.08
N TRP A 422 14.48 2.93 23.15
CA TRP A 422 14.69 4.37 23.30
C TRP A 422 15.36 4.86 24.59
N ALA A 423 16.70 4.90 24.58
CA ALA A 423 17.51 5.85 25.34
C ALA A 423 18.87 6.03 24.65
N ASP A 424 19.34 7.27 24.61
CA ASP A 424 20.72 7.75 24.39
C ASP A 424 21.55 7.23 23.21
N THR A 425 21.69 8.09 22.18
CA THR A 425 22.92 8.18 21.39
C THR A 425 23.32 9.65 21.21
N HIS A 426 24.40 10.06 21.87
CA HIS A 426 25.07 11.33 21.56
C HIS A 426 25.58 11.31 20.11
N THR A 427 25.30 12.37 19.35
CA THR A 427 25.88 12.58 18.01
C THR A 427 26.98 13.63 18.08
N ASP A 428 28.21 13.23 17.78
CA ASP A 428 29.33 14.16 17.57
C ASP A 428 29.05 15.12 16.40
N GLY A 429 29.46 16.37 16.57
CA GLY A 429 29.14 17.45 15.63
C GLY A 429 29.90 17.36 14.31
N LEU A 430 29.17 17.43 13.19
CA LEU A 430 29.75 17.65 11.86
C LEU A 430 30.20 19.11 11.72
N SER A 431 31.50 19.34 11.53
CA SER A 431 32.04 20.67 11.22
C SER A 431 31.67 21.08 9.79
N VAL A 432 30.80 22.08 9.64
CA VAL A 432 30.30 22.53 8.33
C VAL A 432 31.32 23.42 7.62
N ASN A 433 31.80 22.98 6.47
CA ASN A 433 32.58 23.81 5.55
C ASN A 433 31.67 24.63 4.62
N HIS A 434 31.99 25.89 4.38
CA HIS A 434 31.07 26.90 3.82
C HIS A 434 30.55 26.67 2.39
N ASN A 435 31.06 25.71 1.62
CA ASN A 435 30.53 25.36 0.28
C ASN A 435 29.31 24.42 0.32
N SER A 436 29.00 23.80 1.45
CA SER A 436 27.99 22.71 1.55
C SER A 436 26.52 23.13 1.45
N GLY A 437 26.19 24.42 1.66
CA GLY A 437 24.80 24.88 1.73
C GLY A 437 24.04 24.83 0.40
N ASN A 438 24.70 25.19 -0.71
CA ASN A 438 24.08 25.19 -2.04
C ASN A 438 23.78 23.76 -2.53
N ASP A 439 24.67 22.80 -2.24
CA ASP A 439 24.50 21.40 -2.62
C ASP A 439 23.31 20.77 -1.86
N ALA A 440 23.17 21.05 -0.57
CA ALA A 440 22.04 20.59 0.24
C ALA A 440 20.69 21.12 -0.28
N LEU A 441 20.59 22.41 -0.61
CA LEU A 441 19.37 22.99 -1.20
C LEU A 441 19.05 22.39 -2.57
N LEU A 442 20.06 22.13 -3.39
CA LEU A 442 19.90 21.50 -4.70
C LEU A 442 19.38 20.05 -4.58
N ASP A 443 19.83 19.29 -3.58
CA ASP A 443 19.38 17.91 -3.35
C ASP A 443 17.98 17.82 -2.72
N ILE A 444 17.61 18.79 -1.87
CA ILE A 444 16.23 18.99 -1.40
C ILE A 444 15.32 19.27 -2.59
N LYS A 445 15.71 20.23 -3.44
CA LYS A 445 15.02 20.55 -4.70
C LYS A 445 14.79 19.30 -5.56
N LYS A 446 15.85 18.54 -5.89
CA LYS A 446 15.73 17.28 -6.68
C LYS A 446 14.80 16.26 -6.03
N THR A 447 14.79 16.15 -4.71
CA THR A 447 14.00 15.13 -3.99
C THR A 447 12.53 15.50 -3.95
N ILE A 448 12.21 16.76 -3.65
CA ILE A 448 10.83 17.26 -3.71
C ILE A 448 10.29 17.20 -5.15
N THR A 449 11.09 17.56 -6.17
CA THR A 449 10.69 17.41 -7.58
C THR A 449 10.32 15.97 -7.90
N ARG A 450 11.17 14.98 -7.56
CA ARG A 450 10.87 13.55 -7.79
C ARG A 450 9.58 13.08 -7.12
N PHE A 451 9.29 13.56 -5.91
CA PHE A 451 8.06 13.24 -5.18
C PHE A 451 6.81 13.83 -5.87
N VAL A 452 6.85 15.12 -6.23
CA VAL A 452 5.75 15.78 -6.95
C VAL A 452 5.52 15.12 -8.32
N GLU A 453 6.59 14.86 -9.06
CA GLU A 453 6.52 14.19 -10.37
C GLU A 453 5.97 12.77 -10.29
N HIS A 454 6.32 11.99 -9.25
CA HIS A 454 5.78 10.65 -9.07
C HIS A 454 4.24 10.66 -9.00
N ALA A 455 3.66 11.58 -8.24
CA ALA A 455 2.21 11.72 -8.14
C ALA A 455 1.59 12.39 -9.38
N SER A 456 2.17 13.47 -9.90
CA SER A 456 1.58 14.24 -11.01
C SER A 456 1.70 13.54 -12.36
N ASN A 457 2.76 12.76 -12.57
CA ASN A 457 3.03 12.07 -13.83
C ASN A 457 2.52 10.61 -13.82
N HIS A 458 1.77 10.21 -12.78
CA HIS A 458 1.12 8.91 -12.75
C HIS A 458 0.04 8.80 -13.85
N ALA A 459 -0.11 7.61 -14.44
CA ALA A 459 -0.98 7.41 -15.60
C ALA A 459 -2.47 7.72 -15.33
N CYS A 460 -2.95 7.50 -14.10
CA CYS A 460 -4.33 7.85 -13.71
C CYS A 460 -4.55 9.37 -13.59
N ILE A 461 -3.49 10.19 -13.61
CA ILE A 461 -3.56 11.66 -13.54
C ILE A 461 -3.31 12.28 -14.91
N ILE A 462 -2.28 11.83 -15.66
CA ILE A 462 -2.00 12.30 -17.02
C ILE A 462 -3.20 12.11 -17.96
N SER A 463 -3.98 11.03 -17.76
CA SER A 463 -5.19 10.74 -18.54
C SER A 463 -6.39 11.67 -18.24
N LYS A 464 -6.27 12.60 -17.28
CA LYS A 464 -7.35 13.50 -16.84
C LYS A 464 -7.19 14.89 -17.41
N SER A 465 -8.22 15.73 -17.27
CA SER A 465 -8.19 17.11 -17.77
C SER A 465 -7.07 17.93 -17.15
N THR A 466 -6.59 18.94 -17.88
CA THR A 466 -5.56 19.88 -17.40
C THR A 466 -5.96 20.55 -16.08
N THR A 467 -7.24 20.85 -15.88
CA THR A 467 -7.80 21.32 -14.61
C THR A 467 -7.61 20.32 -13.47
N ALA A 468 -7.81 19.02 -13.72
CA ALA A 468 -7.65 18.01 -12.69
C ALA A 468 -6.17 17.79 -12.32
N GLN A 469 -5.28 17.83 -13.31
CA GLN A 469 -3.82 17.79 -13.11
C GLN A 469 -3.32 19.01 -12.32
N ALA A 470 -3.80 20.21 -12.67
CA ALA A 470 -3.49 21.45 -11.95
C ALA A 470 -4.01 21.44 -10.51
N HIS A 471 -5.18 20.85 -10.26
CA HIS A 471 -5.75 20.74 -8.91
C HIS A 471 -4.91 19.81 -8.02
N LEU A 472 -4.52 18.61 -8.49
CA LEU A 472 -3.60 17.74 -7.72
C LEU A 472 -2.29 18.46 -7.39
N LYS A 473 -1.71 19.14 -8.40
CA LYS A 473 -0.51 19.94 -8.23
C LYS A 473 -0.69 21.05 -7.17
N LYS A 474 -1.82 21.76 -7.16
CA LYS A 474 -2.14 22.75 -6.13
C LYS A 474 -2.30 22.12 -4.74
N SER A 475 -2.89 20.93 -4.64
CA SER A 475 -2.99 20.18 -3.38
C SER A 475 -1.63 19.75 -2.85
N LEU A 476 -0.71 19.31 -3.72
CA LEU A 476 0.68 19.00 -3.36
C LEU A 476 1.45 20.25 -2.92
N SER A 477 1.23 21.40 -3.59
CA SER A 477 1.78 22.71 -3.18
C SER A 477 1.34 23.07 -1.76
N THR A 478 0.04 22.96 -1.49
CA THR A 478 -0.58 23.25 -0.18
C THR A 478 0.00 22.35 0.91
N PHE A 479 0.13 21.05 0.65
CA PHE A 479 0.74 20.07 1.55
C PHE A 479 2.21 20.39 1.88
N LEU A 480 3.04 20.65 0.87
CA LEU A 480 4.46 20.99 1.07
C LEU A 480 4.66 22.35 1.75
N LEU A 481 3.75 23.30 1.55
CA LEU A 481 3.76 24.58 2.27
C LEU A 481 3.31 24.43 3.72
N ALA A 482 2.33 23.56 4.00
CA ALA A 482 1.89 23.28 5.36
C ALA A 482 2.99 22.62 6.21
N HIS A 483 3.81 21.73 5.62
CA HIS A 483 5.04 21.25 6.25
C HIS A 483 6.01 22.39 6.59
N MET A 484 6.24 23.34 5.68
CA MET A 484 7.10 24.50 5.96
C MET A 484 6.54 25.38 7.09
N THR A 485 5.22 25.63 7.11
CA THR A 485 4.59 26.39 8.20
C THR A 485 4.65 25.65 9.53
N GLN A 486 4.51 24.32 9.57
CA GLN A 486 4.70 23.54 10.80
C GLN A 486 6.13 23.62 11.34
N ILE A 487 7.14 23.60 10.44
CA ILE A 487 8.54 23.76 10.80
C ILE A 487 8.79 25.17 11.38
N GLU A 488 8.20 26.19 10.77
CA GLU A 488 8.26 27.58 11.25
C GLU A 488 7.55 27.75 12.62
N ASP A 489 6.33 27.24 12.77
CA ASP A 489 5.58 27.25 14.03
C ASP A 489 6.36 26.54 15.16
N SER A 490 6.96 25.38 14.86
CA SER A 490 7.77 24.60 15.82
C SER A 490 9.08 25.30 16.19
N HIS A 491 9.77 25.91 15.22
CA HIS A 491 10.95 26.72 15.47
C HIS A 491 10.62 27.89 16.42
N ASP A 492 9.58 28.67 16.12
CA ASP A 492 9.19 29.82 16.91
C ASP A 492 8.73 29.42 18.32
N PHE A 493 7.95 28.34 18.44
CA PHE A 493 7.60 27.72 19.73
C PHE A 493 8.84 27.35 20.56
N SER A 494 9.84 26.72 19.93
CA SER A 494 11.08 26.31 20.60
C SER A 494 11.91 27.49 21.14
N LEU A 495 11.79 28.68 20.52
CA LEU A 495 12.45 29.91 20.97
C LEU A 495 11.73 30.60 22.14
N GLN A 496 10.43 30.35 22.34
CA GLN A 496 9.64 31.08 23.34
C GLN A 496 10.01 30.76 24.79
N GLN A 497 10.52 29.55 25.07
CA GLN A 497 10.61 29.02 26.45
C GLN A 497 11.95 28.35 26.80
N PRO A 498 13.06 29.10 26.91
CA PRO A 498 14.35 28.55 27.35
C PRO A 498 14.42 28.15 28.84
N HIS A 499 13.39 28.47 29.66
CA HIS A 499 13.46 28.39 31.13
C HIS A 499 12.26 27.72 31.84
N LEU A 500 11.24 27.28 31.10
CA LEU A 500 10.12 26.51 31.67
C LEU A 500 10.34 25.00 31.49
N PRO A 501 9.75 24.14 32.34
CA PRO A 501 9.75 22.69 32.12
C PRO A 501 9.13 22.41 30.74
N HIS A 502 9.94 21.85 29.83
CA HIS A 502 9.62 21.78 28.39
C HIS A 502 8.31 21.04 28.07
N ARG A 503 7.80 20.25 29.03
CA ARG A 503 6.60 19.44 28.91
C ARG A 503 5.28 20.20 29.13
N ALA A 504 5.28 21.38 29.75
CA ALA A 504 4.03 22.12 30.07
C ALA A 504 3.97 23.52 29.42
N ALA A 505 4.24 23.60 28.11
CA ALA A 505 4.39 24.86 27.38
C ALA A 505 3.17 25.22 26.51
N THR A 506 2.58 26.41 26.73
CA THR A 506 1.63 27.05 25.81
C THR A 506 2.36 27.80 24.68
N PHE A 507 1.89 27.67 23.43
CA PHE A 507 2.41 28.37 22.25
C PHE A 507 1.82 29.80 22.16
N LEU A 508 2.48 30.74 22.83
CA LEU A 508 2.00 32.11 23.01
C LEU A 508 2.17 33.01 21.77
N SER A 509 3.04 32.65 20.82
CA SER A 509 3.15 33.36 19.52
C SER A 509 2.28 32.77 18.42
N ALA A 510 1.35 31.85 18.74
CA ALA A 510 0.40 31.31 17.77
C ALA A 510 -0.34 32.45 17.04
N ASN A 511 -0.10 32.56 15.73
CA ASN A 511 -0.70 33.60 14.87
C ASN A 511 -2.14 33.25 14.39
N LYS A 512 -2.62 32.06 14.76
CA LYS A 512 -3.93 31.49 14.46
C LYS A 512 -4.53 30.90 15.73
N THR A 513 -5.86 30.89 15.83
CA THR A 513 -6.55 30.02 16.79
C THR A 513 -6.35 28.55 16.43
N TYR A 514 -6.45 27.67 17.41
CA TYR A 514 -6.39 26.23 17.24
C TYR A 514 -7.33 25.74 16.14
N HIS A 515 -8.59 26.20 16.14
CA HIS A 515 -9.57 25.87 15.11
C HIS A 515 -9.10 26.25 13.70
N SER A 516 -8.53 27.44 13.53
CA SER A 516 -8.01 27.89 12.24
C SER A 516 -6.76 27.14 11.82
N TRP A 517 -5.89 26.79 12.77
CA TRP A 517 -4.65 26.06 12.50
C TRP A 517 -4.93 24.59 12.16
N VAL A 518 -5.73 23.89 12.97
CA VAL A 518 -6.01 22.44 12.79
C VAL A 518 -6.79 22.15 11.50
N ARG A 519 -7.59 23.11 11.01
CA ARG A 519 -8.30 23.04 9.71
C ARG A 519 -7.55 23.68 8.54
N SER A 520 -6.35 24.25 8.75
CA SER A 520 -5.44 24.66 7.69
C SER A 520 -4.10 23.95 7.86
N THR A 521 -3.06 24.62 8.39
CA THR A 521 -1.71 24.07 8.61
C THR A 521 -1.73 22.62 9.11
N GLY A 522 -2.51 22.31 10.16
CA GLY A 522 -2.59 20.97 10.73
C GLY A 522 -3.16 19.93 9.76
N ALA A 523 -4.34 20.17 9.18
CA ALA A 523 -4.99 19.25 8.23
C ALA A 523 -4.22 19.16 6.90
N ASP A 524 -3.73 20.28 6.37
CA ASP A 524 -2.98 20.37 5.12
C ASP A 524 -1.58 19.74 5.23
N HIS A 525 -0.96 19.74 6.43
CA HIS A 525 0.26 18.96 6.72
C HIS A 525 0.00 17.46 6.67
N THR A 526 -1.24 17.00 6.79
CA THR A 526 -1.54 15.58 6.55
C THR A 526 -1.59 15.34 5.05
N SER A 527 -1.04 14.21 4.61
CA SER A 527 -1.12 13.79 3.20
C SER A 527 -2.54 13.45 2.72
N CYS A 528 -3.55 13.51 3.60
CA CYS A 528 -4.92 13.09 3.35
C CYS A 528 -5.60 13.83 2.17
N PRO A 529 -5.57 15.17 2.04
CA PRO A 529 -6.30 15.86 0.98
C PRO A 529 -5.84 15.47 -0.44
N TYR A 530 -4.52 15.52 -0.71
CA TYR A 530 -4.03 15.14 -2.05
C TYR A 530 -4.09 13.63 -2.27
N SER A 531 -3.91 12.79 -1.24
CA SER A 531 -4.02 11.34 -1.37
C SER A 531 -5.45 10.91 -1.67
N PHE A 532 -6.45 11.58 -1.07
CA PHE A 532 -7.85 11.38 -1.40
C PHE A 532 -8.15 11.83 -2.84
N TYR A 533 -7.64 13.00 -3.24
CA TYR A 533 -7.78 13.48 -4.62
C TYR A 533 -7.18 12.50 -5.63
N PHE A 534 -5.95 12.02 -5.40
CA PHE A 534 -5.30 11.00 -6.22
C PHE A 534 -6.11 9.70 -6.27
N PHE A 535 -6.55 9.20 -5.11
CA PHE A 535 -7.36 7.99 -5.00
C PHE A 535 -8.65 8.08 -5.82
N THR A 536 -9.39 9.19 -5.75
CA THR A 536 -10.64 9.36 -6.52
C THR A 536 -10.45 9.29 -8.04
N HIS A 537 -9.26 9.67 -8.55
CA HIS A 537 -8.89 9.55 -9.96
C HIS A 537 -8.33 8.17 -10.34
N LEU A 538 -7.71 7.48 -9.38
CA LEU A 538 -7.24 6.10 -9.51
C LEU A 538 -8.40 5.09 -9.60
N ILE A 539 -9.50 5.34 -8.87
CA ILE A 539 -10.65 4.42 -8.82
C ILE A 539 -11.72 4.68 -9.90
N SER A 540 -11.50 5.57 -10.87
CA SER A 540 -12.49 5.89 -11.90
C SER A 540 -11.85 6.44 -13.17
N ASP A 541 -12.18 5.88 -14.33
CA ASP A 541 -11.71 6.38 -15.64
C ASP A 541 -12.30 7.76 -15.96
N GLY A 542 -13.57 7.99 -15.62
CA GLY A 542 -14.25 9.28 -15.73
C GLY A 542 -14.27 10.09 -14.41
N PRO A 543 -14.98 11.22 -14.37
CA PRO A 543 -15.23 11.95 -13.12
C PRO A 543 -16.03 11.09 -12.15
N LEU A 544 -15.50 10.83 -10.95
CA LEU A 544 -16.19 10.08 -9.88
C LEU A 544 -17.41 10.86 -9.33
N PHE A 545 -17.33 12.19 -9.37
CA PHE A 545 -18.36 13.11 -8.91
C PHE A 545 -18.79 14.02 -10.07
N HIS A 546 -20.07 13.93 -10.46
CA HIS A 546 -20.62 14.63 -11.61
C HIS A 546 -21.23 15.98 -11.24
N THR A 547 -21.92 16.08 -10.11
CA THR A 547 -22.62 17.32 -9.69
C THR A 547 -21.73 18.20 -8.80
N PRO A 548 -21.97 19.53 -8.75
CA PRO A 548 -21.30 20.41 -7.79
C PRO A 548 -21.52 19.97 -6.33
N LYS A 549 -22.71 19.46 -6.01
CA LYS A 549 -23.06 18.98 -4.67
C LYS A 549 -22.26 17.73 -4.26
N GLN A 550 -22.12 16.75 -5.17
CA GLN A 550 -21.27 15.58 -4.93
C GLN A 550 -19.80 15.98 -4.68
N LYS A 551 -19.27 16.90 -5.50
CA LYS A 551 -17.90 17.41 -5.35
C LYS A 551 -17.69 18.14 -4.02
N PHE A 552 -18.65 18.97 -3.62
CA PHE A 552 -18.62 19.69 -2.35
C PHE A 552 -18.61 18.72 -1.16
N LEU A 553 -19.56 17.77 -1.13
CA LEU A 553 -19.65 16.78 -0.04
C LEU A 553 -18.42 15.84 0.01
N ALA A 554 -17.84 15.50 -1.14
CA ALA A 554 -16.59 14.73 -1.18
C ALA A 554 -15.39 15.54 -0.64
N GLN A 555 -15.37 16.85 -0.88
CA GLN A 555 -14.36 17.74 -0.30
C GLN A 555 -14.55 17.88 1.22
N ASP A 556 -15.79 18.02 1.71
CA ASP A 556 -16.09 18.03 3.15
C ASP A 556 -15.56 16.75 3.82
N VAL A 557 -15.83 15.57 3.24
CA VAL A 557 -15.31 14.27 3.72
C VAL A 557 -13.78 14.28 3.77
N ALA A 558 -13.09 14.75 2.72
CA ALA A 558 -11.63 14.79 2.67
C ALA A 558 -11.02 15.71 3.74
N LEU A 559 -11.64 16.88 3.98
CA LEU A 559 -11.17 17.89 4.93
C LEU A 559 -11.44 17.48 6.40
N HIS A 560 -12.62 16.93 6.69
CA HIS A 560 -12.91 16.37 8.02
C HIS A 560 -11.99 15.20 8.36
N LEU A 561 -11.71 14.34 7.37
CA LEU A 561 -10.78 13.22 7.53
C LEU A 561 -9.32 13.70 7.74
N ALA A 562 -8.88 14.75 7.02
CA ALA A 562 -7.57 15.36 7.21
C ALA A 562 -7.41 16.02 8.60
N THR A 563 -8.46 16.70 9.09
CA THR A 563 -8.48 17.27 10.45
C THR A 563 -8.36 16.15 11.50
N LEU A 564 -9.13 15.06 11.36
CA LEU A 564 -9.00 13.88 12.23
C LEU A 564 -7.61 13.23 12.20
N CYS A 565 -6.97 13.16 11.02
CA CYS A 565 -5.59 12.68 10.91
C CYS A 565 -4.64 13.46 11.81
N ARG A 566 -4.73 14.81 11.76
CA ARG A 566 -3.87 15.67 12.59
C ARG A 566 -4.15 15.46 14.07
N MET A 567 -5.43 15.47 14.47
CA MET A 567 -5.80 15.34 15.89
C MET A 567 -5.41 13.98 16.49
N TYR A 568 -5.53 12.87 15.73
CA TYR A 568 -5.06 11.56 16.19
C TYR A 568 -3.54 11.42 16.19
N ASN A 569 -2.85 12.03 15.23
CA ASN A 569 -1.39 12.09 15.22
C ASN A 569 -0.90 12.85 16.47
N ASP A 570 -1.37 14.08 16.66
CA ASP A 570 -1.07 14.92 17.83
C ASP A 570 -1.35 14.20 19.15
N TYR A 571 -2.51 13.55 19.30
CA TYR A 571 -2.87 12.77 20.49
C TYR A 571 -1.87 11.64 20.78
N GLY A 572 -1.35 11.00 19.73
CA GLY A 572 -0.39 9.91 19.79
C GLY A 572 1.07 10.35 19.96
N SER A 573 1.39 11.61 19.67
CA SER A 573 2.76 12.14 19.63
C SER A 573 3.10 13.13 20.75
N ILE A 574 2.14 13.55 21.59
CA ILE A 574 2.32 14.55 22.68
C ILE A 574 3.68 14.49 23.40
N GLU A 575 4.07 13.32 23.91
CA GLU A 575 5.33 13.16 24.67
C GLU A 575 6.57 13.35 23.79
N ARG A 576 6.54 12.77 22.58
CA ARG A 576 7.61 12.89 21.58
C ARG A 576 7.75 14.35 21.15
N ASP A 577 6.64 15.00 20.80
CA ASP A 577 6.64 16.37 20.28
C ASP A 577 7.13 17.36 21.35
N ALA A 578 6.82 17.13 22.63
CA ALA A 578 7.36 17.91 23.74
C ALA A 578 8.88 17.75 23.91
N ASP A 579 9.40 16.52 23.76
CA ASP A 579 10.83 16.23 23.84
C ASP A 579 11.59 16.77 22.60
N GLU A 580 10.97 16.75 21.41
CA GLU A 580 11.49 17.29 20.13
C GLU A 580 11.27 18.80 19.97
N ARG A 581 10.45 19.42 20.82
CA ARG A 581 9.96 20.83 20.74
C ARG A 581 9.14 21.15 19.48
N ASN A 582 8.41 20.17 18.98
CA ASN A 582 7.43 20.33 17.89
C ASN A 582 6.10 20.90 18.42
N VAL A 583 5.44 21.77 17.63
CA VAL A 583 4.08 22.25 17.98
C VAL A 583 3.05 21.16 17.81
N ASN A 584 2.34 20.84 18.88
CA ASN A 584 1.24 19.90 18.95
C ASN A 584 -0.10 20.64 19.20
N SER A 585 -1.22 20.04 18.81
CA SER A 585 -2.58 20.51 19.16
C SER A 585 -2.69 20.96 20.62
N VAL A 586 -2.11 20.23 21.58
CA VAL A 586 -2.24 20.56 23.01
C VAL A 586 -1.48 21.81 23.45
N ASN A 587 -0.60 22.40 22.63
CA ASN A 587 0.13 23.61 23.01
C ASN A 587 -0.67 24.89 22.80
N PHE A 588 -1.75 24.88 22.02
CA PHE A 588 -2.51 26.11 21.71
C PHE A 588 -3.16 26.73 22.96
N PRO A 589 -3.22 28.09 23.06
CA PRO A 589 -3.89 28.77 24.18
C PRO A 589 -5.37 28.39 24.32
N ASP A 590 -6.05 28.12 23.20
CA ASP A 590 -7.47 27.70 23.17
C ASP A 590 -7.74 26.35 23.88
N MET A 591 -6.68 25.59 24.22
CA MET A 591 -6.76 24.34 24.99
C MET A 591 -6.65 24.56 26.50
N GLU A 592 -6.51 25.81 26.96
CA GLU A 592 -6.63 26.17 28.38
C GLU A 592 -8.10 26.09 28.80
N THR A 593 -8.38 25.16 29.72
CA THR A 593 -9.68 25.03 30.34
C THR A 593 -9.67 25.85 31.62
N GLU A 594 -10.62 26.79 31.76
CA GLU A 594 -10.86 27.48 33.02
C GLU A 594 -11.18 26.42 34.09
N THR A 595 -10.24 26.22 35.01
CA THR A 595 -10.56 25.51 36.24
C THR A 595 -11.51 26.38 37.03
N GLU A 596 -12.73 25.90 37.28
CA GLU A 596 -13.60 26.49 38.31
C GLU A 596 -12.92 26.28 39.66
N ASP A 597 -12.00 27.19 40.01
CA ASP A 597 -11.28 27.21 41.29
C ASP A 597 -12.21 27.77 42.39
N LYS A 598 -13.36 27.09 42.54
CA LYS A 598 -14.32 27.30 43.62
C LYS A 598 -13.91 26.42 44.79
N ASP A 599 -13.10 27.05 45.64
CA ASP A 599 -12.90 26.76 47.06
C ASP A 599 -11.81 25.73 47.44
N THR A 600 -10.54 26.09 47.18
CA THR A 600 -9.39 25.57 47.97
C THR A 600 -8.58 26.67 48.64
N THR A 601 -9.24 27.57 49.38
CA THR A 601 -8.54 28.51 50.31
C THR A 601 -8.22 27.93 51.69
N LYS A 602 -8.37 26.61 51.86
CA LYS A 602 -7.93 25.84 53.05
C LYS A 602 -7.18 24.58 52.63
N ASP A 603 -5.85 24.72 52.59
CA ASP A 603 -4.84 23.75 53.07
C ASP A 603 -3.43 24.03 52.52
N ARG A 604 -3.06 25.33 52.47
CA ARG A 604 -1.64 25.73 52.44
C ARG A 604 -1.03 25.68 53.84
N ARG A 605 -0.81 24.47 54.36
CA ARG A 605 0.12 24.17 55.45
C ARG A 605 0.56 22.71 55.37
N GLU A 606 1.88 22.52 55.32
CA GLU A 606 2.58 21.23 55.37
C GLU A 606 2.32 20.32 54.15
N GLY A 607 3.30 19.78 53.42
CA GLY A 607 4.76 19.97 53.49
C GLY A 607 5.47 18.76 52.86
N LYS A 608 6.21 18.99 51.76
CA LYS A 608 7.10 18.02 51.08
C LYS A 608 6.46 16.71 50.58
N ASP A 609 6.17 16.64 49.27
CA ASP A 609 6.73 15.56 48.43
C ASP A 609 6.63 15.84 46.92
N GLY A 610 7.49 15.17 46.15
CA GLY A 610 7.61 15.05 44.69
C GLY A 610 6.80 15.95 43.74
N GLY A 611 7.50 16.81 42.98
CA GLY A 611 6.95 17.62 41.89
C GLY A 611 6.60 16.85 40.60
N SER A 612 5.81 15.78 40.70
CA SER A 612 5.36 14.97 39.55
C SER A 612 3.89 15.16 39.18
N SER A 613 3.05 15.63 40.12
CA SER A 613 1.59 15.63 39.92
C SER A 613 1.08 16.71 38.98
N GLY A 614 1.71 17.89 38.95
CA GLY A 614 1.23 19.05 38.17
C GLY A 614 1.33 18.87 36.65
N GLU A 615 2.47 18.38 36.15
CA GLU A 615 2.67 18.17 34.71
C GLU A 615 1.78 17.05 34.16
N GLU A 616 1.64 15.97 34.92
CA GLU A 616 0.77 14.84 34.57
C GLU A 616 -0.70 15.27 34.52
N THR A 617 -1.14 16.20 35.40
CA THR A 617 -2.47 16.83 35.29
C THR A 617 -2.62 17.76 34.10
N TRP A 618 -1.61 18.56 33.74
CA TRP A 618 -1.69 19.50 32.61
C TRP A 618 -1.87 18.76 31.27
N PHE A 619 -0.98 17.81 30.98
CA PHE A 619 -1.11 16.96 29.80
C PHE A 619 -2.39 16.11 29.86
N GLY A 620 -2.69 15.52 31.03
CA GLY A 620 -3.87 14.70 31.23
C GLY A 620 -5.19 15.42 30.95
N GLN A 621 -5.26 16.73 31.21
CA GLN A 621 -6.42 17.58 30.94
C GLN A 621 -6.50 17.97 29.46
N ARG A 622 -5.43 18.54 28.87
CA ARG A 622 -5.44 18.92 27.44
C ARG A 622 -5.58 17.73 26.49
N LYS A 623 -5.03 16.56 26.84
CA LYS A 623 -5.21 15.29 26.10
C LYS A 623 -6.66 14.79 26.10
N LYS A 624 -7.41 15.02 27.19
CA LYS A 624 -8.86 14.74 27.24
C LYS A 624 -9.63 15.71 26.35
N GLU A 625 -9.33 17.00 26.42
CA GLU A 625 -10.01 18.01 25.61
C GLU A 625 -9.80 17.77 24.10
N LEU A 626 -8.56 17.47 23.69
CA LEU A 626 -8.26 17.07 22.31
C LEU A 626 -9.10 15.86 21.86
N LEU A 627 -9.34 14.88 22.74
CA LEU A 627 -10.18 13.72 22.43
C LEU A 627 -11.68 14.09 22.31
N VAL A 628 -12.18 15.05 23.10
CA VAL A 628 -13.55 15.59 22.97
C VAL A 628 -13.72 16.29 21.61
N LEU A 629 -12.79 17.17 21.24
CA LEU A 629 -12.80 17.84 19.93
C LEU A 629 -12.66 16.83 18.78
N THR A 630 -11.86 15.77 18.95
CA THR A 630 -11.73 14.68 17.97
C THR A 630 -13.06 13.92 17.78
N GLN A 631 -13.84 13.73 18.85
CA GLN A 631 -15.18 13.13 18.75
C GLN A 631 -16.18 14.03 18.04
N TYR A 632 -16.09 15.36 18.25
CA TYR A 632 -16.90 16.32 17.48
C TYR A 632 -16.55 16.28 15.99
N GLU A 633 -15.25 16.29 15.64
CA GLU A 633 -14.82 16.22 14.24
C GLU A 633 -15.23 14.90 13.57
N ARG A 634 -15.28 13.81 14.36
CA ARG A 634 -15.81 12.51 13.91
C ARG A 634 -17.30 12.59 13.56
N GLN A 635 -18.11 13.25 14.37
CA GLN A 635 -19.53 13.47 14.07
C GLN A 635 -19.72 14.31 12.80
N CYS A 636 -18.83 15.29 12.54
CA CYS A 636 -18.84 16.04 11.29
C CYS A 636 -18.52 15.16 10.07
N LEU A 637 -17.49 14.30 10.16
CA LEU A 637 -17.18 13.31 9.12
C LEU A 637 -18.36 12.37 8.86
N ASP A 638 -18.96 11.80 9.91
CA ASP A 638 -20.07 10.85 9.80
C ASP A 638 -21.31 11.51 9.16
N LEU A 639 -21.58 12.79 9.45
CA LEU A 639 -22.61 13.59 8.79
C LEU A 639 -22.30 13.85 7.30
N ALA A 640 -21.05 14.17 6.97
CA ALA A 640 -20.62 14.40 5.59
C ALA A 640 -20.72 13.10 4.76
N LEU A 641 -20.29 11.96 5.31
CA LEU A 641 -20.44 10.63 4.70
C LEU A 641 -21.91 10.27 4.49
N THR A 642 -22.77 10.46 5.51
CA THR A 642 -24.22 10.21 5.43
C THR A 642 -24.92 11.08 4.38
N ARG A 643 -24.40 12.29 4.12
CA ARG A 643 -24.88 13.16 3.04
C ARG A 643 -24.37 12.72 1.68
N LEU A 644 -23.09 12.35 1.56
CA LEU A 644 -22.48 11.89 0.32
C LEU A 644 -23.08 10.58 -0.18
N GLU A 645 -23.33 9.61 0.72
CA GLU A 645 -23.96 8.31 0.40
C GLU A 645 -25.31 8.46 -0.31
N LYS A 646 -26.08 9.50 0.01
CA LYS A 646 -27.38 9.80 -0.63
C LYS A 646 -27.26 10.37 -2.04
N GLU A 647 -26.06 10.81 -2.43
CA GLU A 647 -25.80 11.47 -3.71
C GLU A 647 -24.98 10.61 -4.68
N VAL A 648 -24.32 9.53 -4.22
CA VAL A 648 -23.48 8.67 -5.06
C VAL A 648 -24.01 7.22 -5.09
N SER A 649 -23.52 6.40 -6.03
CA SER A 649 -23.90 4.99 -6.04
C SER A 649 -23.27 4.24 -4.87
N SER A 650 -23.91 3.16 -4.42
CA SER A 650 -23.37 2.28 -3.37
C SER A 650 -21.95 1.78 -3.73
N GLU A 651 -21.65 1.55 -5.01
CA GLU A 651 -20.31 1.16 -5.45
C GLU A 651 -19.27 2.27 -5.24
N VAL A 652 -19.59 3.52 -5.60
CA VAL A 652 -18.71 4.67 -5.33
C VAL A 652 -18.51 4.84 -3.83
N MET A 653 -19.58 4.71 -3.04
CA MET A 653 -19.48 4.82 -1.58
C MET A 653 -18.62 3.71 -0.96
N GLN A 654 -18.73 2.45 -1.42
CA GLN A 654 -17.85 1.36 -0.95
C GLN A 654 -16.37 1.63 -1.24
N ARG A 655 -16.04 2.24 -2.40
CA ARG A 655 -14.66 2.62 -2.73
C ARG A 655 -14.18 3.79 -1.89
N ILE A 656 -15.01 4.81 -1.65
CA ILE A 656 -14.67 5.94 -0.76
C ILE A 656 -14.44 5.46 0.68
N MET A 657 -15.30 4.57 1.18
CA MET A 657 -15.17 3.97 2.51
C MET A 657 -13.87 3.17 2.69
N LEU A 658 -13.28 2.60 1.63
CA LEU A 658 -11.96 1.98 1.73
C LEU A 658 -10.90 2.98 2.17
N PHE A 659 -10.84 4.16 1.54
CA PHE A 659 -9.88 5.21 1.92
C PHE A 659 -10.16 5.72 3.33
N VAL A 660 -11.44 5.97 3.67
CA VAL A 660 -11.85 6.40 5.01
C VAL A 660 -11.45 5.38 6.08
N ASP A 661 -11.65 4.08 5.85
CA ASP A 661 -11.26 3.02 6.77
C ASP A 661 -9.76 2.90 6.93
N VAL A 662 -8.97 2.99 5.84
CA VAL A 662 -7.50 2.99 5.91
C VAL A 662 -7.00 4.15 6.76
N THR A 663 -7.51 5.35 6.50
CA THR A 663 -7.11 6.55 7.24
C THR A 663 -7.54 6.51 8.71
N ASN A 664 -8.75 6.02 8.98
CA ASN A 664 -9.23 5.75 10.33
C ASN A 664 -8.35 4.73 11.07
N LEU A 665 -7.89 3.69 10.38
CA LEU A 665 -7.03 2.66 10.96
C LEU A 665 -5.69 3.23 11.40
N TYR A 666 -5.08 4.14 10.63
CA TYR A 666 -3.88 4.85 11.08
C TYR A 666 -4.12 5.65 12.36
N GLY A 667 -5.25 6.35 12.49
CA GLY A 667 -5.65 6.99 13.76
C GLY A 667 -5.79 5.99 14.92
N GLN A 668 -6.44 4.84 14.67
CA GLN A 668 -6.60 3.78 15.67
C GLN A 668 -5.26 3.12 16.09
N ILE A 669 -4.26 3.08 15.21
CA ILE A 669 -2.92 2.56 15.53
C ILE A 669 -2.25 3.41 16.62
N TYR A 670 -2.42 4.73 16.61
CA TYR A 670 -1.92 5.61 17.68
C TYR A 670 -2.64 5.34 19.01
N LEU A 671 -3.97 5.25 19.00
CA LEU A 671 -4.78 4.96 20.19
C LEU A 671 -4.42 3.62 20.83
N VAL A 672 -4.34 2.54 20.04
CA VAL A 672 -4.02 1.19 20.56
C VAL A 672 -2.57 1.12 21.08
N ARG A 673 -1.64 1.92 20.54
CA ARG A 673 -0.27 2.01 21.10
C ARG A 673 -0.24 2.75 22.44
N ASP A 674 -0.90 3.91 22.58
CA ASP A 674 -0.99 4.63 23.86
C ASP A 674 -1.69 3.79 24.94
N ILE A 675 -2.79 3.11 24.60
CA ILE A 675 -3.49 2.19 25.52
C ILE A 675 -2.63 0.95 25.83
N GLY A 676 -1.86 0.46 24.85
CA GLY A 676 -1.03 -0.75 24.98
C GLY A 676 0.25 -0.55 25.79
N MET A 677 0.86 0.64 25.74
CA MET A 677 2.06 0.98 26.54
C MET A 677 1.74 1.31 28.00
N ARG A 678 0.47 1.60 28.34
CA ARG A 678 0.00 1.86 29.72
C ARG A 678 -0.21 0.60 30.57
N LYS A 679 0.22 -0.58 30.11
CA LYS A 679 0.24 -1.80 30.94
C LYS A 679 1.58 -1.96 31.64
N THR A 680 1.57 -1.47 32.89
CA THR A 680 2.49 -1.77 34.00
C THR A 680 2.99 -3.21 34.02
#